data_AF-A0A3A0DG56-F1
#
_entry.id   AF-A0A3A0DG56-F1
#
_cell.length_a   1.000
_cell.length_b   1.000
_cell.length_c   1.000
_cell.angle_alpha   90.00
_cell.angle_beta   90.00
_cell.angle_gamma   90.00
#
_symmetry.space_group_name_H-M   'P 1'
#
loop_
_entity.id
_entity.type
_entity.pdbx_description
1 polymer ?
#
loop_
_entity_poly.entity_id
_entity_poly.type
_entity_poly.pdbx_seq_one_letter_code
_entity_poly.pdbx_strand_id
1 'polypeptide(L)'
;MVLALSGLGGLSAVVRSTPTPALVPDLAFWYDAAKGITLNGSDVSAWADQSGAANHVAQATAALQPVYTASNPHFRGRPSVDFHKAAGEYLFGADLPVCTAMSGSDKPLTVFVVCRRSTKISADEHAFTLGNSGQATQSYLSGGWRYQNSNSQRVNGDVRDDAGTAATNSTGLNETTDLGPQVLIWQFTGTGIETYVVGNSQNPRYDATVNATTSGGDYSSQGAITFDRFSIGAQLRASTASKPAEMEVAAIVGYTRDLTDAERNRVAMYLWREYCDSNVTTVLPDSILDSLIHSWDAAGVSALAGETIASITDGAGGKTFSSPLSTNRPTCRVDATSGKKYAEFDGVDNYMTAGVAADWQFLHDGTDYTLALVYRPKAAASALTPMVDTVDNDTSATGHSGIGIYHDAASAAHSIQVKIGATNATAVLNHDSQDGGSRPDAWHVLILTREGSVPSSEENYTLTLDNELYVVADQGVAPNAVAPDFALTLGALAGAGTFGQFDFQALLVFDRKLGRPGALQNLAEVLARNYATDHTAIVAGNGLAGVLNDAVNLHRGFPGVLYTQAGRFLCTYRRGPDHGNSAGVACIATSADGYRWSGERVIVDDSANYDWRGTNFLGQISTGRIFLGGKLSQTDSTLLPFTAHVLYSDDDGETWQGPVFLSNAGDSWFRGIASGTLDYDEGINSVVELGDGTLLAHFMALVDGAVYPHILQCRSMDGGATWTQPEPIYYGRQPGLGNFPQDERCQEPVCIRFADGELLLAIRADTPNERIYFARSTDADGFHDGVYRRLGQPAHGAGPGRTGRRLAFPSLRNVAELRGVAVFRGPRRDLDRSAANQQFAGDHDA
;
A
#
# COMPACT_ATOMS: atom_id res chain seq x y z
N MET A 1 28.92 34.96 16.34
CA MET A 1 30.17 34.23 16.62
C MET A 1 30.11 32.96 15.81
N VAL A 2 30.67 33.03 14.59
CA VAL A 2 30.73 31.95 13.62
C VAL A 2 31.97 31.12 13.96
N LEU A 3 31.80 29.83 14.21
CA LEU A 3 32.90 28.89 14.39
C LEU A 3 32.76 27.80 13.32
N ALA A 4 33.70 27.82 12.39
CA ALA A 4 33.86 26.87 11.31
C ALA A 4 34.35 25.52 11.85
N LEU A 5 33.75 24.43 11.37
CA LEU A 5 34.43 23.13 11.30
C LEU A 5 34.74 22.84 9.83
N SER A 6 35.96 23.19 9.42
CA SER A 6 36.62 22.65 8.24
C SER A 6 37.46 21.46 8.69
N GLY A 7 37.09 20.23 8.28
CA GLY A 7 37.94 19.06 8.58
C GLY A 7 37.26 17.71 8.50
N LEU A 8 36.69 17.35 7.34
CA LEU A 8 36.51 15.94 6.95
C LEU A 8 36.78 15.84 5.45
N GLY A 9 38.04 15.59 5.11
CA GLY A 9 38.42 15.14 3.78
C GLY A 9 38.18 13.64 3.65
N GLY A 10 37.53 13.23 2.56
CA GLY A 10 37.59 11.85 2.08
C GLY A 10 36.45 10.92 2.47
N LEU A 11 35.19 11.35 2.36
CA LEU A 11 34.10 10.41 2.07
C LEU A 11 33.90 10.43 0.55
N SER A 12 34.45 9.43 -0.13
CA SER A 12 34.06 9.14 -1.51
C SER A 12 32.61 8.68 -1.45
N ALA A 13 31.67 9.60 -1.70
CA ALA A 13 30.28 9.25 -1.87
C ALA A 13 30.23 8.19 -2.98
N VAL A 14 29.89 6.94 -2.61
CA VAL A 14 29.41 5.97 -3.58
C VAL A 14 28.11 6.57 -4.10
N VAL A 15 28.19 7.27 -5.23
CA VAL A 15 27.02 7.69 -5.99
C VAL A 15 26.37 6.40 -6.46
N ARG A 16 25.46 5.86 -5.64
CA ARG A 16 24.64 4.71 -6.02
C ARG A 16 23.80 5.16 -7.21
N SER A 17 24.05 4.55 -8.36
CA SER A 17 23.32 4.86 -9.59
C SER A 17 21.87 4.43 -9.42
N THR A 18 20.94 5.40 -9.39
CA THR A 18 19.51 5.12 -9.52
C THR A 18 19.29 4.20 -10.72
N PRO A 19 18.56 3.08 -10.59
CA PRO A 19 18.44 2.12 -11.68
C PRO A 19 17.66 2.74 -12.84
N THR A 20 18.36 3.13 -13.90
CA THR A 20 17.76 3.67 -15.14
C THR A 20 17.53 2.56 -16.18
N PRO A 21 16.66 2.75 -17.19
CA PRO A 21 16.52 1.84 -18.32
C PRO A 21 17.85 1.41 -18.95
N ALA A 22 18.83 2.32 -18.99
CA ALA A 22 20.16 2.04 -19.52
C ALA A 22 20.99 0.97 -18.77
N LEU A 23 20.57 0.56 -17.55
CA LEU A 23 21.24 -0.51 -16.80
C LEU A 23 20.72 -1.90 -17.16
N VAL A 24 19.62 -2.00 -17.90
CA VAL A 24 19.11 -3.27 -18.41
C VAL A 24 19.71 -3.50 -19.81
N PRO A 25 20.40 -4.62 -20.07
CA PRO A 25 20.99 -4.90 -21.38
C PRO A 25 19.97 -4.92 -22.52
N ASP A 26 20.46 -4.69 -23.74
CA ASP A 26 19.68 -4.74 -25.00
C ASP A 26 18.63 -3.63 -25.14
N LEU A 27 18.89 -2.47 -24.52
CA LEU A 27 18.11 -1.26 -24.73
C LEU A 27 18.19 -0.82 -26.19
N ALA A 28 17.06 -0.87 -26.88
CA ALA A 28 16.92 -0.60 -28.30
C ALA A 28 16.65 0.87 -28.58
N PHE A 29 15.75 1.48 -27.80
CA PHE A 29 15.42 2.89 -27.90
C PHE A 29 14.96 3.41 -26.55
N TRP A 30 15.20 4.70 -26.32
CA TRP A 30 14.69 5.42 -25.18
C TRP A 30 14.36 6.85 -25.56
N TYR A 31 13.08 7.20 -25.54
CA TYR A 31 12.58 8.54 -25.74
C TYR A 31 12.08 9.06 -24.39
N ASP A 32 12.62 10.18 -23.93
CA ASP A 32 12.28 10.86 -22.67
C ASP A 32 11.92 12.31 -23.02
N ALA A 33 10.73 12.79 -22.69
CA ALA A 33 10.25 14.09 -23.16
C ALA A 33 11.04 15.24 -22.51
N ALA A 34 11.79 14.98 -21.44
CA ALA A 34 12.75 15.92 -20.88
C ALA A 34 14.06 16.00 -21.67
N LYS A 35 14.28 15.16 -22.69
CA LYS A 35 15.55 15.04 -23.42
C LYS A 35 15.35 14.86 -24.92
N GLY A 36 16.22 15.46 -25.71
CA GLY A 36 16.28 15.19 -27.16
C GLY A 36 15.10 15.72 -27.98
N ILE A 37 14.23 16.55 -27.41
CA ILE A 37 13.11 17.19 -28.12
C ILE A 37 13.64 18.34 -29.00
N THR A 38 13.27 18.34 -30.27
CA THR A 38 13.51 19.44 -31.21
C THR A 38 12.17 20.06 -31.61
N LEU A 39 12.01 21.35 -31.34
CA LEU A 39 10.76 22.06 -31.58
C LEU A 39 10.76 22.83 -32.91
N ASN A 40 9.59 22.91 -33.52
CA ASN A 40 9.23 23.86 -34.57
C ASN A 40 8.10 24.74 -34.03
N GLY A 41 8.46 25.84 -33.35
CA GLY A 41 7.51 26.59 -32.54
C GLY A 41 7.23 25.87 -31.21
N SER A 42 5.96 25.56 -30.94
CA SER A 42 5.53 24.74 -29.79
C SER A 42 5.52 23.24 -30.08
N ASP A 43 5.67 22.85 -31.34
CA ASP A 43 5.37 21.50 -31.79
C ASP A 43 6.67 20.70 -31.97
N VAL A 44 6.63 19.40 -31.69
CA VAL A 44 7.77 18.49 -31.74
C VAL A 44 8.03 18.06 -33.17
N SER A 45 9.09 18.60 -33.76
CA SER A 45 9.57 18.23 -35.09
C SER A 45 10.46 16.98 -35.10
N ALA A 46 11.14 16.71 -33.99
CA ALA A 46 11.94 15.49 -33.80
C ALA A 46 12.12 15.14 -32.32
N TRP A 47 12.31 13.85 -32.05
CA TRP A 47 12.62 13.32 -30.73
C TRP A 47 13.80 12.35 -30.82
N ALA A 48 14.92 12.76 -30.23
CA ALA A 48 16.15 11.99 -30.25
C ALA A 48 16.12 10.85 -29.23
N ASP A 49 16.33 9.63 -29.72
CA ASP A 49 16.70 8.46 -28.92
C ASP A 49 17.92 8.68 -28.00
N GLN A 50 17.76 8.27 -26.74
CA GLN A 50 18.71 8.37 -25.62
C GLN A 50 19.42 7.05 -25.33
N SER A 51 19.09 5.96 -26.03
CA SER A 51 19.73 4.65 -25.85
C SER A 51 21.16 4.57 -26.40
N GLY A 52 21.50 5.48 -27.32
CA GLY A 52 22.75 5.45 -28.09
C GLY A 52 22.65 4.66 -29.40
N ALA A 53 21.50 4.07 -29.72
CA ALA A 53 21.28 3.31 -30.95
C ALA A 53 20.86 4.17 -32.17
N ALA A 54 20.77 5.49 -32.00
CA ALA A 54 20.41 6.45 -33.05
C ALA A 54 19.04 6.20 -33.71
N ASN A 55 18.09 5.63 -32.96
CA ASN A 55 16.71 5.42 -33.41
C ASN A 55 15.91 6.74 -33.30
N HIS A 56 16.34 7.82 -33.93
CA HIS A 56 15.63 9.10 -33.81
C HIS A 56 14.33 9.09 -34.62
N VAL A 57 13.26 9.69 -34.09
CA VAL A 57 11.99 9.87 -34.81
C VAL A 57 11.74 11.34 -35.12
N ALA A 58 11.05 11.62 -36.21
CA ALA A 58 10.75 12.98 -36.66
C ALA A 58 9.41 13.08 -37.37
N GLN A 59 8.95 14.31 -37.55
CA GLN A 59 7.80 14.66 -38.38
C GLN A 59 8.08 15.94 -39.15
N ALA A 60 8.27 15.82 -40.46
CA ALA A 60 8.61 16.96 -41.31
C ALA A 60 7.41 17.88 -41.60
N THR A 61 6.19 17.38 -41.51
CA THR A 61 4.99 18.14 -41.84
C THR A 61 4.46 18.85 -40.59
N ALA A 62 4.53 20.18 -40.57
CA ALA A 62 4.16 20.99 -39.40
C ALA A 62 2.76 20.66 -38.83
N ALA A 63 1.75 20.48 -39.69
CA ALA A 63 0.38 20.16 -39.26
C ALA A 63 0.20 18.76 -38.64
N LEU A 64 1.23 17.91 -38.67
CA LEU A 64 1.23 16.57 -38.10
C LEU A 64 2.20 16.44 -36.91
N GLN A 65 2.90 17.52 -36.54
CA GLN A 65 3.82 17.54 -35.41
C GLN A 65 3.01 17.60 -34.10
N PRO A 66 3.27 16.70 -33.13
CA PRO A 66 2.57 16.74 -31.84
C PRO A 66 3.03 17.93 -31.00
N VAL A 67 2.23 18.35 -30.02
CA VAL A 67 2.54 19.50 -29.17
C VAL A 67 3.52 19.12 -28.07
N TYR A 68 4.44 20.02 -27.71
CA TYR A 68 5.31 19.85 -26.54
C TYR A 68 4.76 20.57 -25.32
N THR A 69 4.55 19.84 -24.23
CA THR A 69 4.16 20.42 -22.94
C THR A 69 5.35 20.35 -21.99
N ALA A 70 6.01 21.49 -21.76
CA ALA A 70 7.25 21.56 -20.99
C ALA A 70 7.08 21.26 -19.48
N SER A 71 5.87 21.39 -18.95
CA SER A 71 5.55 21.07 -17.56
C SER A 71 4.13 20.53 -17.48
N ASN A 72 4.00 19.21 -17.53
CA ASN A 72 2.72 18.54 -17.49
C ASN A 72 2.35 18.17 -16.04
N PRO A 73 1.25 18.71 -15.47
CA PRO A 73 0.84 18.41 -14.10
C PRO A 73 0.51 16.91 -13.89
N HIS A 74 0.14 16.19 -14.95
CA HIS A 74 -0.13 14.76 -14.93
C HIS A 74 1.13 13.91 -14.79
N PHE A 75 2.30 14.47 -15.13
CA PHE A 75 3.61 13.82 -14.97
C PHE A 75 4.51 14.56 -14.00
N ARG A 76 3.96 15.09 -12.89
CA ARG A 76 4.72 15.80 -11.82
C ARG A 76 5.45 17.05 -12.30
N GLY A 77 4.87 17.77 -13.26
CA GLY A 77 5.50 18.93 -13.89
C GLY A 77 6.67 18.56 -14.81
N ARG A 78 6.84 17.27 -15.14
CA ARG A 78 7.80 16.85 -16.17
C ARG A 78 7.22 17.10 -17.56
N PRO A 79 8.10 17.24 -18.57
CA PRO A 79 7.62 17.41 -19.93
C PRO A 79 6.86 16.19 -20.48
N SER A 80 5.97 16.44 -21.44
CA SER A 80 5.32 15.43 -22.27
C SER A 80 5.24 15.85 -23.73
N VAL A 81 4.98 14.88 -24.60
CA VAL A 81 4.60 15.07 -26.01
C VAL A 81 3.13 14.68 -26.17
N ASP A 82 2.32 15.62 -26.63
CA ASP A 82 0.86 15.50 -26.66
C ASP A 82 0.40 15.30 -28.10
N PHE A 83 -0.19 14.14 -28.36
CA PHE A 83 -0.69 13.71 -29.67
C PHE A 83 -2.20 13.91 -29.74
N HIS A 84 -2.65 14.67 -30.73
CA HIS A 84 -4.05 14.93 -31.02
C HIS A 84 -4.52 14.10 -32.21
N LYS A 85 -5.48 13.20 -31.95
CA LYS A 85 -6.03 12.29 -32.94
C LYS A 85 -6.66 13.03 -34.11
N ALA A 86 -7.35 14.14 -33.84
CA ALA A 86 -8.05 14.93 -34.84
C ALA A 86 -7.12 15.58 -35.87
N ALA A 87 -5.88 15.91 -35.48
CA ALA A 87 -4.85 16.43 -36.35
C ALA A 87 -4.06 15.33 -37.06
N GLY A 88 -4.21 14.07 -36.64
CA GLY A 88 -3.47 12.93 -37.20
C GLY A 88 -1.99 12.99 -36.87
N GLU A 89 -1.64 13.52 -35.70
CA GLU A 89 -0.25 13.75 -35.26
C GLU A 89 0.50 12.43 -35.02
N TYR A 90 1.77 12.38 -35.41
CA TYR A 90 2.67 11.25 -35.14
C TYR A 90 4.13 11.63 -35.37
N LEU A 91 5.04 10.88 -34.73
CA LEU A 91 6.47 10.89 -35.02
C LEU A 91 6.86 9.55 -35.63
N PHE A 92 7.77 9.53 -36.61
CA PHE A 92 8.26 8.27 -37.17
C PHE A 92 9.70 8.34 -37.67
N GLY A 93 10.30 7.17 -37.85
CA GLY A 93 11.52 6.99 -38.61
C GLY A 93 11.38 5.83 -39.58
N ALA A 94 12.01 5.96 -40.76
CA ALA A 94 12.13 4.89 -41.74
C ALA A 94 13.52 4.27 -41.65
N ASP A 95 13.61 2.95 -41.88
CA ASP A 95 14.83 2.16 -41.90
C ASP A 95 15.71 2.34 -40.65
N LEU A 96 15.06 2.55 -39.49
CA LEU A 96 15.78 2.70 -38.24
C LEU A 96 16.48 1.39 -37.83
N PRO A 97 17.63 1.45 -37.13
CA PRO A 97 18.29 0.25 -36.59
C PRO A 97 17.36 -0.70 -35.84
N VAL A 98 16.41 -0.17 -35.06
CA VAL A 98 15.38 -0.96 -34.35
C VAL A 98 14.51 -1.79 -35.30
N CYS A 99 14.16 -1.26 -36.47
CA CYS A 99 13.34 -1.98 -37.45
C CYS A 99 14.06 -3.24 -37.93
N THR A 100 15.35 -3.13 -38.24
CA THR A 100 16.17 -4.29 -38.63
C THR A 100 16.37 -5.24 -37.45
N ALA A 101 16.67 -4.73 -36.27
CA ALA A 101 16.94 -5.55 -35.08
C ALA A 101 15.74 -6.40 -34.65
N MET A 102 14.53 -5.87 -34.83
CA MET A 102 13.27 -6.54 -34.46
C MET A 102 12.65 -7.33 -35.62
N SER A 103 13.21 -7.27 -36.83
CA SER A 103 12.78 -8.09 -37.97
C SER A 103 13.25 -9.54 -37.85
N GLY A 104 12.43 -10.48 -38.31
CA GLY A 104 12.71 -11.91 -38.33
C GLY A 104 11.51 -12.75 -37.87
N SER A 105 11.72 -14.06 -37.75
CA SER A 105 10.74 -14.98 -37.18
C SER A 105 10.87 -15.03 -35.66
N ASP A 106 9.72 -15.02 -34.97
CA ASP A 106 9.62 -15.17 -33.51
C ASP A 106 10.58 -14.26 -32.72
N LYS A 107 10.75 -13.00 -33.15
CA LYS A 107 11.67 -12.06 -32.48
C LYS A 107 11.04 -11.52 -31.19
N PRO A 108 11.67 -11.75 -30.02
CA PRO A 108 11.15 -11.21 -28.78
C PRO A 108 11.51 -9.73 -28.60
N LEU A 109 10.66 -8.98 -27.91
CA LEU A 109 10.90 -7.59 -27.54
C LEU A 109 10.03 -7.16 -26.36
N THR A 110 10.44 -6.13 -25.63
CA THR A 110 9.64 -5.53 -24.56
C THR A 110 9.59 -4.01 -24.73
N VAL A 111 8.40 -3.41 -24.70
CA VAL A 111 8.20 -1.95 -24.82
C VAL A 111 7.41 -1.42 -23.63
N PHE A 112 7.87 -0.30 -23.09
CA PHE A 112 7.21 0.47 -22.05
C PHE A 112 6.81 1.83 -22.61
N VAL A 113 5.60 2.28 -22.29
CA VAL A 113 5.11 3.62 -22.62
C VAL A 113 4.55 4.25 -21.36
N VAL A 114 5.14 5.37 -20.96
CA VAL A 114 4.59 6.24 -19.92
C VAL A 114 3.67 7.25 -20.58
N CYS A 115 2.38 7.07 -20.38
CA CYS A 115 1.38 7.90 -21.05
C CYS A 115 0.17 8.17 -20.20
N ARG A 116 -0.64 9.11 -20.67
CA ARG A 116 -1.98 9.41 -20.21
C ARG A 116 -2.87 9.57 -21.44
N ARG A 117 -4.15 9.26 -21.30
CA ARG A 117 -5.15 9.62 -22.31
C ARG A 117 -6.05 10.73 -21.82
N SER A 118 -6.45 11.59 -22.74
CA SER A 118 -7.28 12.76 -22.44
C SER A 118 -8.77 12.47 -22.61
N THR A 119 -9.13 11.48 -23.42
CA THR A 119 -10.52 11.11 -23.70
C THR A 119 -10.70 9.60 -23.86
N LYS A 120 -11.96 9.14 -23.78
CA LYS A 120 -12.39 7.78 -24.15
C LYS A 120 -12.20 7.56 -25.67
N ILE A 121 -11.66 6.42 -26.08
CA ILE A 121 -11.51 6.06 -27.50
C ILE A 121 -12.86 5.73 -28.12
N SER A 122 -13.03 6.15 -29.36
CA SER A 122 -14.17 5.81 -30.22
C SER A 122 -13.81 4.85 -31.37
N ALA A 123 -12.52 4.50 -31.47
CA ALA A 123 -11.94 3.57 -32.44
C ALA A 123 -10.58 3.11 -31.90
N ASP A 124 -9.97 2.09 -32.52
CA ASP A 124 -8.62 1.66 -32.14
C ASP A 124 -7.58 2.78 -32.31
N GLU A 125 -6.65 2.87 -31.36
CA GLU A 125 -5.60 3.88 -31.29
C GLU A 125 -4.29 3.20 -30.92
N HIS A 126 -3.15 3.66 -31.46
CA HIS A 126 -1.85 3.02 -31.22
C HIS A 126 -0.83 4.00 -30.68
N ALA A 127 -0.24 3.64 -29.53
CA ALA A 127 0.80 4.41 -28.89
C ALA A 127 2.11 4.31 -29.67
N PHE A 128 2.46 3.10 -30.10
CA PHE A 128 3.61 2.85 -30.96
C PHE A 128 3.32 1.77 -32.00
N THR A 129 4.11 1.74 -33.07
CA THR A 129 4.06 0.68 -34.08
C THR A 129 5.44 0.47 -34.72
N LEU A 130 5.85 -0.80 -34.86
CA LEU A 130 6.82 -1.25 -35.85
C LEU A 130 6.03 -1.74 -37.07
N GLY A 131 6.32 -1.21 -38.24
CA GLY A 131 5.54 -1.46 -39.45
C GLY A 131 6.42 -1.70 -40.67
N ASN A 132 5.79 -2.14 -41.76
CA ASN A 132 6.37 -2.29 -43.08
C ASN A 132 5.66 -1.33 -44.06
N SER A 133 6.33 -0.79 -45.08
CA SER A 133 5.70 0.13 -46.05
C SER A 133 5.36 -0.46 -47.41
N GLY A 134 5.70 -1.74 -47.65
CA GLY A 134 5.77 -2.35 -48.98
C GLY A 134 4.52 -3.05 -49.52
N GLN A 135 3.41 -3.21 -48.78
CA GLN A 135 2.22 -3.98 -49.24
C GLN A 135 0.88 -3.41 -48.71
N ALA A 136 -0.28 -3.92 -49.13
CA ALA A 136 -1.60 -3.49 -48.62
C ALA A 136 -2.13 -4.33 -47.42
N THR A 137 -1.46 -5.45 -47.10
CA THR A 137 -1.83 -6.42 -46.05
C THR A 137 -0.78 -6.54 -44.94
N GLN A 138 -0.01 -5.47 -44.74
CA GLN A 138 1.30 -5.43 -44.07
C GLN A 138 1.38 -6.05 -42.68
N SER A 139 2.58 -6.56 -42.43
CA SER A 139 3.13 -6.95 -41.15
C SER A 139 3.34 -5.74 -40.26
N TYR A 140 3.01 -5.88 -38.98
CA TYR A 140 3.22 -4.86 -37.98
C TYR A 140 3.28 -5.48 -36.60
N LEU A 141 3.87 -4.75 -35.66
CA LEU A 141 3.79 -5.02 -34.24
C LEU A 141 3.47 -3.70 -33.56
N SER A 142 2.42 -3.67 -32.74
CA SER A 142 1.95 -2.42 -32.17
C SER A 142 1.36 -2.61 -30.79
N GLY A 143 1.53 -1.58 -29.96
CA GLY A 143 0.85 -1.45 -28.68
C GLY A 143 -0.07 -0.23 -28.70
N GLY A 144 -1.26 -0.38 -28.13
CA GLY A 144 -2.25 0.69 -28.10
C GLY A 144 -3.50 0.32 -27.30
N TRP A 145 -4.62 0.89 -27.73
CA TRP A 145 -5.93 0.65 -27.16
C TRP A 145 -6.89 0.15 -28.22
N ARG A 146 -7.71 -0.83 -27.86
CA ARG A 146 -8.73 -1.41 -28.75
C ARG A 146 -10.12 -0.96 -28.33
N TYR A 147 -10.88 -0.46 -29.29
CA TYR A 147 -12.28 -0.09 -29.09
C TYR A 147 -13.15 -1.33 -29.31
N GLN A 148 -13.94 -1.73 -28.31
CA GLN A 148 -14.91 -2.82 -28.46
C GLN A 148 -16.35 -2.30 -28.54
N ASN A 149 -16.74 -1.39 -27.65
CA ASN A 149 -18.02 -0.70 -27.65
C ASN A 149 -17.93 0.57 -26.78
N SER A 150 -19.04 1.32 -26.65
CA SER A 150 -19.10 2.59 -25.89
C SER A 150 -18.66 2.46 -24.42
N ASN A 151 -18.72 1.25 -23.86
CA ASN A 151 -18.48 0.99 -22.44
C ASN A 151 -17.19 0.16 -22.20
N SER A 152 -16.49 -0.30 -23.25
CA SER A 152 -15.35 -1.20 -23.12
C SER A 152 -14.16 -0.81 -23.99
N GLN A 153 -13.06 -0.46 -23.32
CA GLN A 153 -11.76 -0.09 -23.89
C GLN A 153 -10.67 -0.88 -23.16
N ARG A 154 -9.67 -1.34 -23.91
CA ARG A 154 -8.65 -2.26 -23.39
C ARG A 154 -7.28 -1.89 -23.93
N VAL A 155 -6.24 -2.09 -23.12
CA VAL A 155 -4.87 -2.05 -23.63
C VAL A 155 -4.68 -3.28 -24.51
N ASN A 156 -4.04 -3.11 -25.65
CA ASN A 156 -3.97 -4.12 -26.69
C ASN A 156 -2.59 -4.17 -27.33
N GLY A 157 -2.09 -5.37 -27.54
CA GLY A 157 -0.97 -5.66 -28.42
C GLY A 157 -1.47 -6.36 -29.67
N ASP A 158 -1.15 -5.81 -30.84
CA ASP A 158 -1.42 -6.44 -32.12
C ASP A 158 -0.11 -6.78 -32.83
N VAL A 159 -0.12 -7.91 -33.50
CA VAL A 159 0.97 -8.32 -34.38
C VAL A 159 0.41 -8.92 -35.66
N ARG A 160 1.14 -8.75 -36.76
CA ARG A 160 0.87 -9.37 -38.04
C ARG A 160 2.19 -9.69 -38.73
N ASP A 161 2.33 -10.91 -39.26
CA ASP A 161 3.52 -11.35 -39.98
C ASP A 161 3.47 -11.03 -41.49
N ASP A 162 4.57 -11.32 -42.21
CA ASP A 162 4.69 -11.09 -43.65
C ASP A 162 3.74 -11.96 -44.49
N ALA A 163 3.25 -13.08 -43.93
CA ALA A 163 2.23 -13.93 -44.54
C ALA A 163 0.80 -13.40 -44.31
N GLY A 164 0.65 -12.34 -43.50
CA GLY A 164 -0.61 -11.73 -43.15
C GLY A 164 -1.34 -12.39 -41.98
N THR A 165 -0.71 -13.36 -41.30
CA THR A 165 -1.19 -13.97 -40.06
C THR A 165 -1.19 -12.91 -38.97
N ALA A 166 -2.34 -12.68 -38.33
CA ALA A 166 -2.46 -11.67 -37.28
C ALA A 166 -2.83 -12.30 -35.94
N ALA A 167 -2.26 -11.74 -34.87
CA ALA A 167 -2.61 -12.03 -33.49
C ALA A 167 -2.87 -10.74 -32.74
N THR A 168 -3.77 -10.82 -31.77
CA THR A 168 -4.17 -9.72 -30.90
C THR A 168 -4.20 -10.29 -29.50
N ASN A 169 -3.53 -9.63 -28.56
CA ASN A 169 -3.77 -9.82 -27.14
C ASN A 169 -4.27 -8.51 -26.53
N SER A 170 -5.46 -8.56 -25.93
CA SER A 170 -5.99 -7.44 -25.17
C SER A 170 -6.03 -7.81 -23.71
N THR A 171 -5.86 -6.82 -22.85
CA THR A 171 -6.24 -6.93 -21.45
C THR A 171 -7.77 -7.23 -21.35
N GLY A 172 -8.28 -7.67 -20.21
CA GLY A 172 -9.71 -8.05 -20.02
C GLY A 172 -10.72 -6.90 -20.22
N LEU A 173 -12.02 -7.20 -20.03
CA LEU A 173 -13.13 -6.25 -20.28
C LEU A 173 -13.11 -5.05 -19.31
N ASN A 174 -13.36 -3.84 -19.84
CA ASN A 174 -13.63 -2.59 -19.09
C ASN A 174 -12.45 -2.01 -18.29
N GLU A 175 -11.23 -2.12 -18.81
CA GLU A 175 -10.02 -1.88 -18.01
C GLU A 175 -9.40 -0.49 -18.17
N THR A 176 -9.78 0.28 -19.18
CA THR A 176 -9.20 1.61 -19.40
C THR A 176 -10.25 2.69 -19.56
N THR A 177 -10.70 3.20 -18.41
CA THR A 177 -11.48 4.44 -18.33
C THR A 177 -10.84 5.45 -17.39
N ASP A 178 -9.62 5.19 -16.87
CA ASP A 178 -8.90 6.20 -16.12
C ASP A 178 -8.02 7.03 -17.07
N LEU A 179 -8.29 8.33 -17.05
CA LEU A 179 -7.55 9.37 -17.77
C LEU A 179 -6.33 9.78 -16.93
N GLY A 180 -5.68 8.81 -16.27
CA GLY A 180 -4.54 9.02 -15.39
C GLY A 180 -3.20 8.68 -16.06
N PRO A 181 -2.08 9.14 -15.49
CA PRO A 181 -0.75 8.69 -15.92
C PRO A 181 -0.55 7.21 -15.58
N GLN A 182 -0.02 6.45 -16.53
CA GLN A 182 0.20 5.00 -16.43
C GLN A 182 1.45 4.59 -17.21
N VAL A 183 2.02 3.46 -16.81
CA VAL A 183 3.06 2.76 -17.57
C VAL A 183 2.42 1.54 -18.23
N LEU A 184 2.32 1.57 -19.56
CA LEU A 184 1.86 0.46 -20.36
C LEU A 184 3.06 -0.38 -20.81
N ILE A 185 2.93 -1.69 -20.76
CA ILE A 185 4.01 -2.61 -21.10
C ILE A 185 3.48 -3.63 -22.09
N TRP A 186 4.22 -3.84 -23.18
CA TRP A 186 3.98 -4.92 -24.13
C TRP A 186 5.22 -5.78 -24.20
N GLN A 187 5.06 -7.06 -23.87
CA GLN A 187 6.12 -8.06 -23.88
C GLN A 187 5.78 -9.10 -24.95
N PHE A 188 6.65 -9.23 -25.93
CA PHE A 188 6.53 -10.20 -27.00
C PHE A 188 7.61 -11.24 -26.79
N THR A 189 7.21 -12.49 -26.57
CA THR A 189 8.13 -13.61 -26.34
C THR A 189 8.63 -14.24 -27.65
N GLY A 190 8.16 -13.71 -28.79
CA GLY A 190 8.31 -14.29 -30.12
C GLY A 190 7.02 -15.01 -30.54
N THR A 191 6.55 -15.95 -29.72
CA THR A 191 5.34 -16.74 -29.99
C THR A 191 4.09 -16.23 -29.24
N GLY A 192 4.27 -15.38 -28.23
CA GLY A 192 3.20 -14.80 -27.43
C GLY A 192 3.29 -13.27 -27.33
N ILE A 193 2.17 -12.67 -26.92
CA ILE A 193 2.08 -11.26 -26.54
C ILE A 193 1.52 -11.22 -25.13
N GLU A 194 2.16 -10.47 -24.25
CA GLU A 194 1.68 -10.15 -22.92
C GLU A 194 1.58 -8.63 -22.77
N THR A 195 0.57 -8.18 -22.03
CA THR A 195 0.34 -6.75 -21.81
C THR A 195 0.14 -6.48 -20.33
N TYR A 196 0.76 -5.41 -19.84
CA TYR A 196 0.73 -5.02 -18.44
C TYR A 196 0.42 -3.52 -18.32
N VAL A 197 -0.20 -3.15 -17.21
CA VAL A 197 -0.50 -1.76 -16.85
C VAL A 197 -0.01 -1.53 -15.42
N VAL A 198 0.77 -0.46 -15.20
CA VAL A 198 1.21 -0.02 -13.86
C VAL A 198 0.77 1.43 -13.65
N GLY A 199 0.03 1.69 -12.56
CA GLY A 199 -0.57 2.99 -12.28
C GLY A 199 -2.11 2.98 -12.41
N ASN A 200 -2.71 4.14 -12.72
CA ASN A 200 -4.17 4.35 -12.71
C ASN A 200 -4.94 3.45 -13.72
N SER A 201 -5.38 2.27 -13.29
CA SER A 201 -6.31 1.37 -14.01
C SER A 201 -7.66 1.23 -13.27
N GLN A 202 -8.80 1.59 -13.88
CA GLN A 202 -10.14 1.50 -13.26
C GLN A 202 -10.50 0.14 -12.65
N ASN A 203 -9.80 -0.91 -13.06
CA ASN A 203 -9.91 -2.22 -12.50
C ASN A 203 -8.75 -2.48 -11.52
N PRO A 204 -8.98 -2.44 -10.19
CA PRO A 204 -7.94 -2.71 -9.20
C PRO A 204 -7.33 -4.12 -9.30
N ARG A 205 -7.87 -5.02 -10.17
CA ARG A 205 -7.42 -6.40 -10.42
C ARG A 205 -5.99 -6.50 -10.92
N TYR A 206 -5.44 -5.42 -11.45
CA TYR A 206 -4.30 -5.49 -12.37
C TYR A 206 -3.11 -4.62 -11.99
N ASP A 207 -3.08 -4.03 -10.80
CA ASP A 207 -1.84 -3.48 -10.27
C ASP A 207 -0.92 -4.65 -9.87
N ALA A 208 0.17 -4.84 -10.62
CA ALA A 208 1.21 -5.84 -10.45
C ALA A 208 0.88 -7.34 -10.71
N THR A 209 -0.31 -7.71 -11.19
CA THR A 209 -0.61 -9.13 -11.49
C THR A 209 -0.66 -9.39 -12.99
N VAL A 210 0.15 -10.34 -13.46
CA VAL A 210 0.15 -10.86 -14.84
C VAL A 210 -1.29 -11.15 -15.25
N ASN A 211 -1.80 -10.48 -16.27
CA ASN A 211 -3.05 -10.90 -16.89
C ASN A 211 -2.75 -12.09 -17.81
N ALA A 212 -2.23 -13.17 -17.23
CA ALA A 212 -2.07 -14.45 -17.88
C ALA A 212 -3.43 -15.14 -17.87
N THR A 213 -4.47 -14.54 -18.46
CA THR A 213 -5.71 -15.23 -18.85
C THR A 213 -6.70 -14.26 -19.48
N THR A 214 -6.45 -13.91 -20.74
CA THR A 214 -7.48 -14.27 -21.72
C THR A 214 -6.78 -15.02 -22.84
N SER A 215 -7.49 -15.99 -23.38
CA SER A 215 -7.15 -16.86 -24.49
C SER A 215 -6.83 -16.09 -25.78
N GLY A 216 -5.79 -15.26 -25.78
CA GLY A 216 -5.05 -14.96 -27.00
C GLY A 216 -4.41 -16.28 -27.39
N GLY A 217 -4.87 -16.89 -28.48
CA GLY A 217 -4.40 -18.21 -28.87
C GLY A 217 -2.86 -18.25 -28.80
N ASP A 218 -2.30 -19.25 -28.14
CA ASP A 218 -0.91 -19.62 -28.35
C ASP A 218 -0.76 -19.83 -29.86
N TYR A 219 -0.17 -18.86 -30.56
CA TYR A 219 0.23 -19.05 -31.92
C TYR A 219 1.56 -19.80 -31.87
N SER A 220 1.60 -21.01 -32.41
CA SER A 220 2.78 -21.89 -32.32
C SER A 220 4.04 -21.32 -32.98
N SER A 221 3.92 -20.27 -33.81
CA SER A 221 5.02 -19.53 -34.45
C SER A 221 4.47 -18.30 -35.18
N GLN A 222 5.11 -17.14 -35.02
CA GLN A 222 4.99 -16.04 -35.96
C GLN A 222 5.96 -16.26 -37.12
N GLY A 223 5.45 -16.15 -38.35
CA GLY A 223 6.29 -16.15 -39.53
C GLY A 223 7.34 -15.03 -39.49
N ALA A 224 8.15 -14.94 -40.54
CA ALA A 224 9.03 -13.79 -40.68
C ALA A 224 8.20 -12.49 -40.65
N ILE A 225 8.66 -11.52 -39.86
CA ILE A 225 8.12 -10.17 -39.84
C ILE A 225 9.23 -9.23 -40.29
N THR A 226 8.96 -8.42 -41.30
CA THR A 226 9.89 -7.41 -41.79
C THR A 226 9.39 -6.03 -41.41
N PHE A 227 10.18 -5.27 -40.68
CA PHE A 227 9.90 -3.87 -40.34
C PHE A 227 10.84 -2.93 -41.10
N ASP A 228 10.29 -1.83 -41.60
CA ASP A 228 11.04 -0.71 -42.19
C ASP A 228 10.64 0.64 -41.55
N ARG A 229 9.74 0.63 -40.57
CA ARG A 229 9.24 1.83 -39.90
C ARG A 229 9.03 1.62 -38.41
N PHE A 230 9.27 2.68 -37.66
CA PHE A 230 8.86 2.81 -36.27
C PHE A 230 8.12 4.13 -36.10
N SER A 231 6.95 4.10 -35.45
CA SER A 231 6.15 5.29 -35.18
C SER A 231 5.66 5.35 -33.73
N ILE A 232 5.44 6.59 -33.28
CA ILE A 232 4.83 6.95 -32.01
C ILE A 232 3.63 7.86 -32.33
N GLY A 233 2.49 7.66 -31.66
CA GLY A 233 1.29 8.50 -31.88
C GLY A 233 0.29 7.94 -32.88
N ALA A 234 0.68 6.97 -33.71
CA ALA A 234 -0.20 6.34 -34.67
C ALA A 234 0.31 4.99 -35.14
N GLN A 235 -0.63 4.17 -35.64
CA GLN A 235 -0.29 3.07 -36.53
C GLN A 235 0.02 3.60 -37.94
N LEU A 236 1.23 3.32 -38.43
CA LEU A 236 1.62 3.60 -39.81
C LEU A 236 1.62 2.31 -40.64
N ARG A 237 0.65 2.19 -41.54
CA ARG A 237 0.59 1.15 -42.59
C ARG A 237 0.97 1.69 -43.98
N ALA A 238 1.36 2.95 -44.08
CA ALA A 238 1.76 3.64 -45.29
C ALA A 238 2.43 4.95 -44.87
N SER A 239 2.69 5.87 -45.80
CA SER A 239 3.11 7.25 -45.47
C SER A 239 2.03 8.11 -44.79
N THR A 240 0.96 7.50 -44.27
CA THR A 240 -0.18 8.16 -43.62
C THR A 240 -0.61 7.39 -42.37
N ALA A 241 -0.98 8.11 -41.32
CA ALA A 241 -1.56 7.55 -40.10
C ALA A 241 -2.89 6.85 -40.39
N SER A 242 -3.01 5.56 -40.04
CA SER A 242 -4.26 4.80 -40.20
C SER A 242 -5.09 4.74 -38.91
N LYS A 243 -4.47 4.96 -37.75
CA LYS A 243 -5.08 4.92 -36.42
C LYS A 243 -4.31 5.83 -35.44
N PRO A 244 -4.46 7.17 -35.54
CA PRO A 244 -3.81 8.10 -34.62
C PRO A 244 -4.39 7.97 -33.21
N ALA A 245 -3.58 8.28 -32.20
CA ALA A 245 -3.95 8.21 -30.79
C ALA A 245 -4.17 9.61 -30.20
N GLU A 246 -5.10 9.70 -29.24
CA GLU A 246 -5.28 10.88 -28.38
C GLU A 246 -4.59 10.61 -27.03
N MET A 247 -3.34 11.04 -26.90
CA MET A 247 -2.52 10.72 -25.71
C MET A 247 -1.41 11.73 -25.43
N GLU A 248 -1.04 11.83 -24.16
CA GLU A 248 0.14 12.53 -23.67
C GLU A 248 1.21 11.48 -23.34
N VAL A 249 2.45 11.66 -23.81
CA VAL A 249 3.55 10.69 -23.63
C VAL A 249 4.73 11.35 -22.95
N ALA A 250 5.12 10.85 -21.78
CA ALA A 250 6.28 11.35 -21.04
C ALA A 250 7.57 10.58 -21.39
N ALA A 251 7.46 9.26 -21.62
CA ALA A 251 8.60 8.43 -21.99
C ALA A 251 8.19 7.16 -22.74
N ILE A 252 9.08 6.66 -23.59
CA ILE A 252 8.96 5.36 -24.28
C ILE A 252 10.31 4.65 -24.23
N VAL A 253 10.31 3.38 -23.83
CA VAL A 253 11.52 2.55 -23.67
C VAL A 253 11.30 1.22 -24.36
N GLY A 254 12.27 0.71 -25.11
CA GLY A 254 12.15 -0.60 -25.76
C GLY A 254 13.43 -1.41 -25.70
N TYR A 255 13.29 -2.73 -25.62
CA TYR A 255 14.38 -3.71 -25.59
C TYR A 255 14.21 -4.74 -26.70
N THR A 256 15.30 -5.19 -27.33
CA THR A 256 15.28 -6.23 -28.38
C THR A 256 15.20 -7.66 -27.83
N ARG A 257 14.58 -7.84 -26.66
CA ARG A 257 14.40 -9.14 -26.03
C ARG A 257 13.20 -9.18 -25.10
N ASP A 258 12.87 -10.40 -24.72
CA ASP A 258 11.96 -10.73 -23.65
C ASP A 258 12.65 -10.40 -22.31
N LEU A 259 12.08 -9.48 -21.52
CA LEU A 259 12.61 -9.16 -20.21
C LEU A 259 12.14 -10.17 -19.18
N THR A 260 13.02 -10.57 -18.26
CA THR A 260 12.58 -11.33 -17.09
C THR A 260 11.62 -10.49 -16.24
N ASP A 261 10.77 -11.13 -15.44
CA ASP A 261 9.84 -10.43 -14.54
C ASP A 261 10.56 -9.41 -13.63
N ALA A 262 11.74 -9.78 -13.12
CA ALA A 262 12.56 -8.89 -12.28
C ALA A 262 13.05 -7.65 -13.04
N GLU A 263 13.51 -7.81 -14.28
CA GLU A 263 13.96 -6.70 -15.11
C GLU A 263 12.79 -5.82 -15.56
N ARG A 264 11.68 -6.44 -16.00
CA ARG A 264 10.46 -5.74 -16.38
C ARG A 264 9.95 -4.90 -15.21
N ASN A 265 9.80 -5.50 -14.04
CA ASN A 265 9.34 -4.80 -12.83
C ASN A 265 10.30 -3.68 -12.44
N ARG A 266 11.62 -3.88 -12.58
CA ARG A 266 12.61 -2.82 -12.31
C ARG A 266 12.42 -1.61 -13.21
N VAL A 267 12.25 -1.81 -14.53
CA VAL A 267 12.04 -0.72 -15.49
C VAL A 267 10.68 -0.07 -15.29
N ALA A 268 9.62 -0.87 -15.12
CA ALA A 268 8.27 -0.38 -14.90
C ALA A 268 8.18 0.49 -13.65
N MET A 269 8.76 0.04 -12.53
CA MET A 269 8.76 0.78 -11.27
C MET A 269 9.64 2.02 -11.32
N TYR A 270 10.77 1.99 -12.04
CA TYR A 270 11.53 3.21 -12.30
C TYR A 270 10.67 4.25 -13.03
N LEU A 271 10.04 3.86 -14.14
CA LEU A 271 9.22 4.76 -14.95
C LEU A 271 8.01 5.25 -14.18
N TRP A 272 7.32 4.37 -13.46
CA TRP A 272 6.18 4.74 -12.65
C TRP A 272 6.62 5.71 -11.54
N ARG A 273 7.70 5.42 -10.80
CA ARG A 273 8.21 6.34 -9.76
C ARG A 273 8.60 7.71 -10.32
N GLU A 274 9.27 7.70 -11.45
CA GLU A 274 9.84 8.90 -12.06
C GLU A 274 8.74 9.84 -12.59
N TYR A 275 7.70 9.27 -13.20
CA TYR A 275 6.69 10.04 -13.96
C TYR A 275 5.28 10.00 -13.37
N CYS A 276 4.88 8.92 -12.71
CA CYS A 276 3.49 8.69 -12.29
C CYS A 276 3.28 8.75 -10.76
N ASP A 277 4.24 8.27 -9.98
CA ASP A 277 4.19 8.22 -8.51
C ASP A 277 4.35 9.63 -7.95
N SER A 278 3.26 10.18 -7.45
CA SER A 278 3.30 11.38 -6.62
C SER A 278 3.43 10.95 -5.16
N ASN A 279 4.39 11.54 -4.42
CA ASN A 279 4.21 11.67 -2.97
C ASN A 279 2.81 12.25 -2.74
N VAL A 280 2.12 11.81 -1.71
CA VAL A 280 0.78 12.31 -1.39
C VAL A 280 0.88 13.83 -1.22
N THR A 281 0.31 14.60 -2.14
CA THR A 281 0.26 16.06 -2.00
C THR A 281 -0.66 16.40 -0.82
N THR A 282 -0.44 17.52 -0.14
CA THR A 282 -1.40 18.01 0.88
C THR A 282 -2.64 18.64 0.22
N VAL A 283 -2.63 18.77 -1.10
CA VAL A 283 -3.66 19.43 -1.90
C VAL A 283 -4.16 18.45 -2.95
N LEU A 284 -5.48 18.34 -3.10
CA LEU A 284 -6.08 17.57 -4.18
C LEU A 284 -5.73 18.18 -5.54
N PRO A 285 -5.37 17.39 -6.57
CA PRO A 285 -5.21 17.91 -7.92
C PRO A 285 -6.46 18.63 -8.43
N ASP A 286 -6.27 19.68 -9.25
CA ASP A 286 -7.38 20.46 -9.83
C ASP A 286 -8.39 19.57 -10.58
N SER A 287 -7.91 18.53 -11.26
CA SER A 287 -8.76 17.54 -11.96
C SER A 287 -9.72 16.75 -11.06
N ILE A 288 -9.47 16.72 -9.75
CA ILE A 288 -10.40 16.18 -8.75
C ILE A 288 -11.35 17.30 -8.28
N LEU A 289 -10.79 18.49 -8.03
CA LEU A 289 -11.54 19.65 -7.53
C LEU A 289 -12.57 20.18 -8.53
N ASP A 290 -12.37 20.02 -9.84
CA ASP A 290 -13.30 20.49 -10.89
C ASP A 290 -14.71 19.88 -10.76
N SER A 291 -14.83 18.72 -10.10
CA SER A 291 -16.10 18.02 -9.83
C SER A 291 -16.55 18.10 -8.36
N LEU A 292 -15.83 18.84 -7.52
CA LEU A 292 -16.19 19.02 -6.11
C LEU A 292 -17.33 20.05 -6.03
N ILE A 293 -18.53 19.58 -5.69
CA ILE A 293 -19.72 20.43 -5.63
C ILE A 293 -20.02 20.92 -4.21
N HIS A 294 -19.65 20.18 -3.17
CA HIS A 294 -19.76 20.62 -1.78
C HIS A 294 -18.57 20.17 -0.94
N SER A 295 -18.14 21.02 -0.01
CA SER A 295 -17.08 20.68 0.95
C SER A 295 -17.30 21.37 2.30
N TRP A 296 -17.28 20.61 3.37
CA TRP A 296 -17.34 21.13 4.73
C TRP A 296 -16.12 20.63 5.50
N ASP A 297 -15.37 21.55 6.11
CA ASP A 297 -14.21 21.25 6.93
C ASP A 297 -14.35 21.96 8.28
N ALA A 298 -14.44 21.17 9.35
CA ALA A 298 -14.53 21.67 10.72
C ALA A 298 -13.24 22.42 11.15
N ALA A 299 -12.10 22.21 10.47
CA ALA A 299 -10.88 22.97 10.74
C ALA A 299 -11.05 24.48 10.45
N GLY A 300 -11.98 24.83 9.56
CA GLY A 300 -12.27 26.22 9.16
C GLY A 300 -13.23 26.98 10.09
N VAL A 301 -13.79 26.35 11.13
CA VAL A 301 -14.77 27.03 12.00
C VAL A 301 -14.11 28.13 12.84
N SER A 302 -14.85 29.22 13.06
CA SER A 302 -14.40 30.36 13.86
C SER A 302 -14.40 30.07 15.37
N ALA A 303 -15.25 29.15 15.84
CA ALA A 303 -15.36 28.76 17.24
C ALA A 303 -14.01 28.33 17.83
N LEU A 304 -13.75 28.72 19.08
CA LEU A 304 -12.58 28.28 19.84
C LEU A 304 -12.82 26.91 20.49
N ALA A 305 -11.75 26.23 20.89
CA ALA A 305 -11.86 24.95 21.58
C ALA A 305 -12.71 25.08 22.86
N GLY A 306 -13.76 24.26 22.97
CA GLY A 306 -14.75 24.28 24.05
C GLY A 306 -15.99 25.13 23.77
N GLU A 307 -16.01 25.93 22.70
CA GLU A 307 -17.20 26.68 22.28
C GLU A 307 -18.12 25.83 21.39
N THR A 308 -19.40 26.21 21.30
CA THR A 308 -20.34 25.55 20.40
C THR A 308 -20.22 26.05 18.96
N ILE A 309 -20.39 25.16 17.99
CA ILE A 309 -20.33 25.46 16.56
C ILE A 309 -21.73 25.75 16.06
N ALA A 310 -21.98 26.98 15.61
CA ALA A 310 -23.27 27.37 15.04
C ALA A 310 -23.43 26.90 13.58
N SER A 311 -22.33 26.90 12.83
CA SER A 311 -22.31 26.61 11.41
C SER A 311 -20.97 26.08 10.94
N ILE A 312 -20.98 25.22 9.93
CA ILE A 312 -19.80 24.80 9.17
C ILE A 312 -20.04 25.22 7.72
N THR A 313 -19.23 26.16 7.23
CA THR A 313 -19.39 26.75 5.90
C THR A 313 -19.08 25.73 4.81
N ASP A 314 -19.88 25.75 3.74
CA ASP A 314 -19.58 25.01 2.51
C ASP A 314 -18.58 25.80 1.67
N GLY A 315 -17.40 25.22 1.46
CA GLY A 315 -16.30 25.81 0.71
C GLY A 315 -16.47 25.74 -0.81
N ALA A 316 -17.44 24.98 -1.34
CA ALA A 316 -17.62 24.78 -2.78
C ALA A 316 -19.02 25.17 -3.30
N GLY A 317 -20.10 24.71 -2.67
CA GLY A 317 -21.46 24.81 -3.22
C GLY A 317 -22.40 25.79 -2.50
N GLY A 318 -21.93 26.47 -1.46
CA GLY A 318 -22.69 27.46 -0.70
C GLY A 318 -23.78 26.90 0.25
N LYS A 319 -23.88 25.58 0.44
CA LYS A 319 -24.86 24.92 1.33
C LYS A 319 -24.30 24.75 2.74
N THR A 320 -24.24 25.83 3.52
CA THR A 320 -23.67 25.82 4.88
C THR A 320 -24.46 24.91 5.84
N PHE A 321 -23.78 24.00 6.55
CA PHE A 321 -24.37 23.29 7.68
C PHE A 321 -24.67 24.27 8.80
N SER A 322 -25.90 24.27 9.31
CA SER A 322 -26.32 25.14 10.40
C SER A 322 -27.07 24.34 11.46
N SER A 323 -26.76 24.56 12.75
CA SER A 323 -27.56 23.99 13.83
C SER A 323 -28.88 24.76 13.96
N PRO A 324 -30.03 24.06 14.02
CA PRO A 324 -31.33 24.72 14.02
C PRO A 324 -31.67 25.42 15.33
N LEU A 325 -31.08 24.97 16.44
CA LEU A 325 -31.24 25.56 17.77
C LEU A 325 -29.88 25.78 18.43
N SER A 326 -29.78 26.77 19.32
CA SER A 326 -28.52 27.08 20.02
C SER A 326 -28.12 26.01 21.05
N THR A 327 -29.08 25.24 21.54
CA THR A 327 -28.89 24.15 22.50
C THR A 327 -28.34 22.89 21.82
N ASN A 328 -28.58 22.73 20.52
CA ASN A 328 -28.34 21.51 19.76
C ASN A 328 -27.04 21.58 18.94
N ARG A 329 -26.05 22.34 19.42
CA ARG A 329 -24.83 22.65 18.67
C ARG A 329 -23.70 21.71 19.09
N PRO A 330 -22.97 21.13 18.12
CA PRO A 330 -21.77 20.37 18.44
C PRO A 330 -20.70 21.27 19.05
N THR A 331 -19.77 20.67 19.81
CA THR A 331 -18.69 21.41 20.48
C THR A 331 -17.44 21.42 19.62
N CYS A 332 -16.79 22.58 19.48
CA CYS A 332 -15.49 22.68 18.82
C CYS A 332 -14.40 22.09 19.73
N ARG A 333 -13.59 21.20 19.17
CA ARG A 333 -12.42 20.62 19.81
C ARG A 333 -11.20 20.78 18.91
N VAL A 334 -10.02 20.43 19.42
CA VAL A 334 -8.77 20.42 18.66
C VAL A 334 -8.15 19.05 18.82
N ASP A 335 -7.83 18.42 17.69
CA ASP A 335 -7.17 17.12 17.67
C ASP A 335 -5.69 17.28 18.05
N ALA A 336 -5.22 16.44 18.97
CA ALA A 336 -3.86 16.56 19.51
C ALA A 336 -2.78 16.18 18.49
N THR A 337 -3.11 15.32 17.52
CA THR A 337 -2.16 14.79 16.53
C THR A 337 -2.03 15.73 15.35
N SER A 338 -3.15 16.13 14.75
CA SER A 338 -3.16 17.01 13.57
C SER A 338 -3.15 18.50 13.92
N GLY A 339 -3.51 18.87 15.15
CA GLY A 339 -3.69 20.27 15.57
C GLY A 339 -4.93 20.95 14.95
N LYS A 340 -5.76 20.21 14.21
CA LYS A 340 -6.94 20.74 13.52
C LYS A 340 -8.17 20.77 14.42
N LYS A 341 -9.07 21.71 14.16
CA LYS A 341 -10.36 21.75 14.84
C LYS A 341 -11.30 20.69 14.29
N TYR A 342 -12.13 20.12 15.16
CA TYR A 342 -13.21 19.19 14.78
C TYR A 342 -14.50 19.51 15.55
N ALA A 343 -15.63 19.01 15.06
CA ALA A 343 -16.92 19.11 15.71
C ALA A 343 -17.24 17.82 16.48
N GLU A 344 -17.38 17.90 17.80
CA GLU A 344 -17.78 16.80 18.66
C GLU A 344 -19.31 16.78 18.81
N PHE A 345 -19.93 15.68 18.39
CA PHE A 345 -21.35 15.40 18.58
C PHE A 345 -21.53 14.47 19.79
N ASP A 346 -22.42 14.84 20.70
CA ASP A 346 -22.56 14.18 22.00
C ASP A 346 -23.51 12.96 22.03
N GLY A 347 -24.25 12.74 20.94
CA GLY A 347 -25.26 11.68 20.86
C GLY A 347 -26.58 11.97 21.60
N VAL A 348 -26.82 13.21 22.05
CA VAL A 348 -28.03 13.57 22.81
C VAL A 348 -28.98 14.45 22.01
N ASP A 349 -28.50 15.58 21.49
CA ASP A 349 -29.35 16.52 20.75
C ASP A 349 -28.59 17.32 19.67
N ASN A 350 -27.29 17.04 19.48
CA ASN A 350 -26.44 17.78 18.58
C ASN A 350 -26.71 17.38 17.13
N TYR A 351 -27.08 18.33 16.27
CA TYR A 351 -27.20 18.08 14.83
C TYR A 351 -27.13 19.39 14.01
N MET A 352 -26.88 19.23 12.71
CA MET A 352 -26.83 20.32 11.74
C MET A 352 -27.52 19.91 10.44
N THR A 353 -28.09 20.87 9.71
CA THR A 353 -28.66 20.62 8.38
C THR A 353 -28.07 21.55 7.33
N ALA A 354 -27.98 21.10 6.08
CA ALA A 354 -27.50 21.87 4.94
C ALA A 354 -28.52 21.85 3.79
N GLY A 355 -28.87 23.03 3.26
CA GLY A 355 -29.81 23.17 2.14
C GLY A 355 -31.25 22.77 2.46
N VAL A 356 -32.02 22.50 1.42
CA VAL A 356 -33.36 21.90 1.48
C VAL A 356 -33.33 20.51 0.86
N ALA A 357 -34.37 19.70 1.09
CA ALA A 357 -34.40 18.33 0.61
C ALA A 357 -34.15 18.18 -0.91
N ALA A 358 -34.77 19.06 -1.72
CA ALA A 358 -34.59 19.06 -3.17
C ALA A 358 -33.14 19.30 -3.65
N ASP A 359 -32.27 19.92 -2.83
CA ASP A 359 -30.86 20.11 -3.19
C ASP A 359 -30.10 18.77 -3.27
N TRP A 360 -30.60 17.73 -2.59
CA TRP A 360 -29.92 16.43 -2.43
C TRP A 360 -30.53 15.31 -3.28
N GLN A 361 -31.40 15.65 -4.23
CA GLN A 361 -32.06 14.67 -5.10
C GLN A 361 -31.06 13.81 -5.89
N PHE A 362 -29.91 14.36 -6.29
CA PHE A 362 -28.89 13.65 -7.07
C PHE A 362 -28.25 12.46 -6.30
N LEU A 363 -28.27 12.48 -4.97
CA LEU A 363 -27.82 11.33 -4.18
C LEU A 363 -28.77 10.12 -4.31
N HIS A 364 -29.92 10.30 -4.96
CA HIS A 364 -31.04 9.35 -5.02
C HIS A 364 -31.59 9.11 -6.43
N ASP A 365 -31.34 9.99 -7.39
CA ASP A 365 -31.98 9.97 -8.72
C ASP A 365 -31.30 9.08 -9.77
N GLY A 366 -30.31 8.31 -9.35
CA GLY A 366 -29.59 7.46 -10.26
C GLY A 366 -28.37 8.10 -10.91
N THR A 367 -27.97 9.32 -10.53
CA THR A 367 -26.74 9.97 -11.00
C THR A 367 -25.46 9.44 -10.34
N ASP A 368 -24.33 9.62 -11.02
CA ASP A 368 -23.00 9.31 -10.50
C ASP A 368 -22.64 10.27 -9.37
N TYR A 369 -22.04 9.78 -8.29
CA TYR A 369 -21.49 10.64 -7.25
C TYR A 369 -20.37 9.98 -6.46
N THR A 370 -19.64 10.80 -5.71
CA THR A 370 -18.70 10.36 -4.68
C THR A 370 -18.90 11.18 -3.41
N LEU A 371 -18.98 10.50 -2.27
CA LEU A 371 -19.05 11.08 -0.93
C LEU A 371 -17.80 10.66 -0.15
N ALA A 372 -17.09 11.59 0.45
CA ALA A 372 -15.98 11.30 1.36
C ALA A 372 -16.21 11.93 2.73
N LEU A 373 -16.20 11.13 3.79
CA LEU A 373 -16.43 11.52 5.18
C LEU A 373 -15.19 11.22 6.01
N VAL A 374 -14.70 12.24 6.73
CA VAL A 374 -13.64 12.10 7.73
C VAL A 374 -14.26 12.19 9.12
N TYR A 375 -14.19 11.09 9.87
CA TYR A 375 -14.90 10.94 11.14
C TYR A 375 -14.10 10.10 12.14
N ARG A 376 -14.42 10.24 13.43
CA ARG A 376 -13.91 9.37 14.50
C ARG A 376 -15.06 8.89 15.38
N PRO A 377 -15.38 7.58 15.39
CA PRO A 377 -16.41 7.03 16.26
C PRO A 377 -15.92 6.98 17.71
N LYS A 378 -16.83 7.03 18.69
CA LYS A 378 -16.48 6.93 20.12
C LYS A 378 -16.66 5.51 20.65
N ALA A 379 -15.83 5.11 21.62
CA ALA A 379 -15.84 3.76 22.22
C ALA A 379 -17.15 3.34 22.92
N ALA A 380 -18.05 4.26 23.25
CA ALA A 380 -19.23 4.01 24.08
C ALA A 380 -20.57 3.93 23.30
N ALA A 381 -20.56 3.95 21.97
CA ALA A 381 -21.78 3.95 21.17
C ALA A 381 -22.47 2.56 21.15
N SER A 382 -23.19 2.18 22.21
CA SER A 382 -23.92 0.90 22.26
C SER A 382 -25.15 0.83 21.34
N ALA A 383 -25.22 1.67 20.30
CA ALA A 383 -26.33 1.82 19.39
C ALA A 383 -25.87 2.37 18.02
N LEU A 384 -26.74 2.23 17.01
CA LEU A 384 -26.57 2.83 15.69
C LEU A 384 -26.39 4.36 15.81
N THR A 385 -25.22 4.84 15.42
CA THR A 385 -24.78 6.24 15.48
C THR A 385 -24.93 6.86 14.08
N PRO A 386 -25.97 7.67 13.83
CA PRO A 386 -26.13 8.38 12.56
C PRO A 386 -25.07 9.46 12.42
N MET A 387 -24.34 9.42 11.31
CA MET A 387 -23.34 10.43 10.99
C MET A 387 -23.88 11.41 9.96
N VAL A 388 -24.31 10.90 8.80
CA VAL A 388 -24.86 11.69 7.69
C VAL A 388 -26.14 11.02 7.22
N ASP A 389 -27.22 11.79 7.03
CA ASP A 389 -28.53 11.26 6.65
C ASP A 389 -29.36 12.24 5.80
N THR A 390 -30.14 11.71 4.84
CA THR A 390 -31.23 12.42 4.12
C THR A 390 -32.59 11.73 4.24
N VAL A 391 -32.64 10.58 4.94
CA VAL A 391 -33.79 9.68 5.08
C VAL A 391 -34.54 9.93 6.39
N ASP A 392 -35.87 9.90 6.33
CA ASP A 392 -36.68 9.66 7.52
C ASP A 392 -36.59 8.18 7.92
N ASN A 393 -36.06 7.88 9.09
CA ASN A 393 -36.00 6.49 9.56
C ASN A 393 -37.21 6.12 10.43
N ASP A 394 -38.35 6.83 10.32
CA ASP A 394 -39.61 6.35 10.87
C ASP A 394 -39.94 4.98 10.27
N THR A 395 -39.73 3.95 11.10
CA THR A 395 -40.02 2.54 10.83
C THR A 395 -41.48 2.26 10.41
N SER A 396 -42.38 3.25 10.53
CA SER A 396 -43.80 3.12 10.23
C SER A 396 -44.23 3.58 8.84
N ALA A 397 -43.38 4.29 8.08
CA ALA A 397 -43.77 4.90 6.81
C ALA A 397 -43.11 4.21 5.59
N THR A 398 -43.97 3.71 4.69
CA THR A 398 -43.57 3.13 3.40
C THR A 398 -43.22 4.25 2.41
N GLY A 399 -42.03 4.22 1.80
CA GLY A 399 -41.72 5.08 0.63
C GLY A 399 -40.53 6.04 0.75
N HIS A 400 -39.75 6.01 1.83
CA HIS A 400 -38.66 6.99 2.03
C HIS A 400 -37.48 6.78 1.07
N SER A 401 -37.07 7.85 0.41
CA SER A 401 -35.94 7.87 -0.53
C SER A 401 -34.81 8.67 0.12
N GLY A 402 -33.61 8.11 0.24
CA GLY A 402 -32.48 8.84 0.80
C GLY A 402 -31.21 7.99 0.99
N ILE A 403 -30.16 8.58 1.56
CA ILE A 403 -28.90 7.94 1.96
C ILE A 403 -28.61 8.18 3.43
N GLY A 404 -28.19 7.15 4.15
CA GLY A 404 -27.73 7.26 5.53
C GLY A 404 -26.43 6.52 5.76
N ILE A 405 -25.48 7.14 6.46
CA ILE A 405 -24.19 6.56 6.88
C ILE A 405 -24.17 6.46 8.39
N TYR A 406 -23.95 5.24 8.89
CA TYR A 406 -24.05 4.90 10.30
C TYR A 406 -22.79 4.17 10.78
N HIS A 407 -22.46 4.40 12.04
CA HIS A 407 -21.54 3.54 12.80
C HIS A 407 -22.36 2.71 13.79
N ASP A 408 -22.18 1.40 13.81
CA ASP A 408 -22.84 0.50 14.76
C ASP A 408 -21.81 -0.11 15.70
N ALA A 409 -21.82 0.31 16.96
CA ALA A 409 -20.97 -0.23 18.01
C ALA A 409 -21.73 -1.13 19.00
N ALA A 410 -22.91 -1.63 18.63
CA ALA A 410 -23.69 -2.56 19.45
C ALA A 410 -23.11 -3.99 19.51
N SER A 411 -22.10 -4.31 18.70
CA SER A 411 -21.37 -5.59 18.72
C SER A 411 -19.86 -5.39 18.83
N ALA A 412 -19.12 -6.42 19.25
CA ALA A 412 -17.65 -6.41 19.26
C ALA A 412 -17.03 -6.18 17.86
N ALA A 413 -17.85 -6.19 16.81
CA ALA A 413 -17.45 -6.06 15.42
C ALA A 413 -17.31 -4.62 14.92
N HIS A 414 -17.91 -3.62 15.59
CA HIS A 414 -18.00 -2.21 15.14
C HIS A 414 -18.26 -2.06 13.62
N SER A 415 -19.49 -1.88 13.14
CA SER A 415 -19.79 -1.87 11.70
C SER A 415 -20.06 -0.49 11.11
N ILE A 416 -19.80 -0.34 9.80
CA ILE A 416 -20.21 0.83 9.02
C ILE A 416 -21.37 0.38 8.14
N GLN A 417 -22.47 1.12 8.21
CA GLN A 417 -23.66 0.82 7.42
C GLN A 417 -23.98 1.97 6.50
N VAL A 418 -24.28 1.66 5.23
CA VAL A 418 -24.85 2.61 4.28
C VAL A 418 -26.24 2.11 3.88
N LYS A 419 -27.26 2.95 4.11
CA LYS A 419 -28.66 2.65 3.79
C LYS A 419 -29.12 3.52 2.63
N ILE A 420 -29.86 2.93 1.68
CA ILE A 420 -30.32 3.61 0.46
C ILE A 420 -31.77 3.21 0.12
N GLY A 421 -32.73 4.13 0.18
CA GLY A 421 -34.12 3.88 -0.25
C GLY A 421 -35.06 3.14 0.75
N ALA A 422 -36.29 2.85 0.28
CA ALA A 422 -37.48 2.69 1.13
C ALA A 422 -37.70 1.28 1.73
N THR A 423 -37.79 1.28 3.07
CA THR A 423 -38.48 0.34 3.98
C THR A 423 -37.82 -1.00 4.36
N ASN A 424 -37.79 -1.21 5.68
CA ASN A 424 -37.41 -2.41 6.46
C ASN A 424 -35.93 -2.58 6.78
N ALA A 425 -35.36 -1.71 7.62
CA ALA A 425 -34.21 -1.94 8.54
C ALA A 425 -32.94 -2.64 8.00
N THR A 426 -32.90 -3.02 6.73
CA THR A 426 -31.89 -3.85 6.10
C THR A 426 -31.03 -2.88 5.34
N ALA A 427 -29.82 -2.67 5.83
CA ALA A 427 -28.88 -1.86 5.10
C ALA A 427 -28.65 -2.49 3.73
N VAL A 428 -28.79 -1.64 2.72
CA VAL A 428 -28.55 -1.97 1.32
C VAL A 428 -27.08 -2.31 1.09
N LEU A 429 -26.23 -1.61 1.83
CA LEU A 429 -24.82 -1.91 2.00
C LEU A 429 -24.60 -2.06 3.51
N ASN A 430 -24.68 -3.29 4.00
CA ASN A 430 -24.34 -3.62 5.38
C ASN A 430 -23.00 -4.34 5.39
N HIS A 431 -22.02 -3.84 6.14
CA HIS A 431 -20.78 -4.59 6.34
C HIS A 431 -20.28 -4.50 7.77
N ASP A 432 -20.28 -5.67 8.42
CA ASP A 432 -19.71 -5.86 9.75
C ASP A 432 -18.19 -5.88 9.68
N SER A 433 -17.52 -4.89 10.29
CA SER A 433 -16.06 -4.79 10.27
C SER A 433 -15.39 -5.68 11.34
N GLN A 434 -15.84 -6.94 11.48
CA GLN A 434 -15.33 -7.88 12.51
C GLN A 434 -13.80 -7.97 12.60
N ASP A 435 -13.08 -7.55 11.54
CA ASP A 435 -11.63 -7.53 11.44
C ASP A 435 -10.97 -6.14 11.55
N GLY A 436 -11.59 -5.19 12.28
CA GLY A 436 -10.90 -4.00 12.80
C GLY A 436 -10.89 -2.77 11.89
N GLY A 437 -11.88 -2.65 10.99
CA GLY A 437 -12.00 -1.53 10.04
C GLY A 437 -12.43 -0.21 10.68
N SER A 438 -13.38 -0.22 11.63
CA SER A 438 -13.80 1.00 12.35
C SER A 438 -13.41 0.96 13.82
N ARG A 439 -12.18 1.38 14.11
CA ARG A 439 -11.64 1.38 15.48
C ARG A 439 -12.23 2.56 16.25
N PRO A 440 -12.82 2.32 17.44
CA PRO A 440 -13.25 3.42 18.27
C PRO A 440 -12.06 4.32 18.63
N ASP A 441 -12.32 5.63 18.69
CA ASP A 441 -11.36 6.68 19.00
C ASP A 441 -10.21 6.84 17.99
N ALA A 442 -10.30 6.24 16.80
CA ALA A 442 -9.42 6.49 15.66
C ALA A 442 -10.11 7.34 14.58
N TRP A 443 -9.34 8.18 13.89
CA TRP A 443 -9.83 8.91 12.72
C TRP A 443 -9.85 7.99 11.50
N HIS A 444 -10.93 8.09 10.73
CA HIS A 444 -11.18 7.29 9.54
C HIS A 444 -11.53 8.16 8.33
N VAL A 445 -11.19 7.67 7.14
CA VAL A 445 -11.66 8.21 5.85
C VAL A 445 -12.58 7.18 5.20
N LEU A 446 -13.89 7.47 5.19
CA LEU A 446 -14.88 6.71 4.45
C LEU A 446 -15.12 7.37 3.10
N ILE A 447 -15.11 6.59 2.01
CA ILE A 447 -15.50 7.05 0.67
C ILE A 447 -16.55 6.11 0.10
N LEU A 448 -17.70 6.66 -0.26
CA LEU A 448 -18.76 5.97 -0.99
C LEU A 448 -18.81 6.52 -2.42
N THR A 449 -18.72 5.65 -3.42
CA THR A 449 -19.01 6.01 -4.82
C THR A 449 -20.23 5.30 -5.34
N ARG A 450 -20.95 5.98 -6.23
CA ARG A 450 -22.05 5.41 -7.00
C ARG A 450 -21.81 5.58 -8.49
N GLU A 451 -22.07 4.52 -9.27
CA GLU A 451 -22.15 4.56 -10.73
C GLU A 451 -23.59 4.35 -11.20
N GLY A 452 -24.17 5.37 -11.81
CA GLY A 452 -25.50 5.36 -12.39
C GLY A 452 -25.58 4.81 -13.81
N SER A 453 -24.46 4.80 -14.54
CA SER A 453 -24.41 4.30 -15.91
C SER A 453 -24.43 2.78 -16.05
N VAL A 454 -24.17 2.05 -14.97
CA VAL A 454 -24.17 0.59 -14.98
C VAL A 454 -25.60 0.04 -14.78
N PRO A 455 -26.00 -1.02 -15.50
CA PRO A 455 -27.29 -1.68 -15.31
C PRO A 455 -27.49 -2.11 -13.85
N SER A 456 -28.74 -2.20 -13.38
CA SER A 456 -29.09 -2.66 -12.03
C SER A 456 -28.87 -4.16 -11.79
N SER A 457 -28.00 -4.79 -12.58
CA SER A 457 -27.49 -6.15 -12.41
C SER A 457 -25.97 -6.16 -12.20
N GLU A 458 -25.35 -4.97 -12.12
CA GLU A 458 -23.92 -4.74 -11.96
C GLU A 458 -23.66 -3.90 -10.70
N GLU A 459 -22.49 -4.14 -10.12
CA GLU A 459 -21.95 -3.46 -8.94
C GLU A 459 -21.95 -1.93 -9.09
N ASN A 460 -22.95 -1.25 -8.52
CA ASN A 460 -23.17 0.19 -8.70
C ASN A 460 -22.78 1.04 -7.49
N TYR A 461 -22.42 0.42 -6.36
CA TYR A 461 -21.85 1.10 -5.20
C TYR A 461 -20.51 0.52 -4.78
N THR A 462 -19.62 1.40 -4.33
CA THR A 462 -18.33 1.03 -3.77
C THR A 462 -18.07 1.77 -2.48
N LEU A 463 -17.72 1.04 -1.42
CA LEU A 463 -17.33 1.59 -0.13
C LEU A 463 -15.85 1.34 0.14
N THR A 464 -15.11 2.42 0.37
CA THR A 464 -13.71 2.42 0.79
C THR A 464 -13.63 2.97 2.21
N LEU A 465 -12.78 2.38 3.05
CA LEU A 465 -12.45 2.90 4.37
C LEU A 465 -10.92 2.87 4.52
N ASP A 466 -10.30 3.97 4.93
CA ASP A 466 -8.85 4.08 5.17
C ASP A 466 -7.97 3.58 4.01
N ASN A 467 -8.43 3.89 2.79
CA ASN A 467 -7.84 3.50 1.51
C ASN A 467 -7.91 1.99 1.19
N GLU A 468 -8.71 1.21 1.91
CA GLU A 468 -9.00 -0.19 1.60
C GLU A 468 -10.41 -0.35 1.02
N LEU A 469 -10.57 -1.26 0.06
CA LEU A 469 -11.86 -1.51 -0.61
C LEU A 469 -12.64 -2.53 0.22
N TYR A 470 -13.70 -2.09 0.90
CA TYR A 470 -14.43 -2.97 1.82
C TYR A 470 -15.59 -3.69 1.15
N VAL A 471 -16.39 -2.97 0.36
CA VAL A 471 -17.61 -3.53 -0.24
C VAL A 471 -17.80 -3.01 -1.65
N VAL A 472 -18.18 -3.91 -2.54
CA VAL A 472 -18.86 -3.58 -3.78
C VAL A 472 -20.21 -4.29 -3.76
N ALA A 473 -21.29 -3.58 -4.07
CA ALA A 473 -22.59 -4.21 -4.20
C ALA A 473 -23.41 -3.61 -5.33
N ASP A 474 -24.26 -4.45 -5.88
CA ASP A 474 -25.36 -4.05 -6.74
C ASP A 474 -26.64 -3.98 -5.92
N GLN A 475 -27.35 -2.86 -6.02
CA GLN A 475 -28.65 -2.72 -5.39
C GLN A 475 -29.78 -3.54 -6.03
N GLY A 476 -29.60 -4.06 -7.25
CA GLY A 476 -30.64 -4.79 -7.99
C GLY A 476 -31.78 -3.92 -8.53
N VAL A 477 -32.08 -2.80 -7.85
CA VAL A 477 -33.12 -1.82 -8.17
C VAL A 477 -32.57 -0.41 -7.90
N ALA A 478 -32.64 0.48 -8.90
CA ALA A 478 -32.16 1.85 -8.74
C ALA A 478 -32.95 2.59 -7.63
N PRO A 479 -32.30 3.46 -6.83
CA PRO A 479 -33.01 4.30 -5.87
C PRO A 479 -34.09 5.14 -6.57
N ASN A 480 -35.19 5.38 -5.84
CA ASN A 480 -36.34 6.10 -6.38
C ASN A 480 -35.97 7.57 -6.67
N ALA A 481 -36.27 8.04 -7.87
CA ALA A 481 -35.84 9.35 -8.37
C ALA A 481 -36.57 10.57 -7.77
N VAL A 482 -37.31 10.38 -6.68
CA VAL A 482 -37.99 11.45 -5.95
C VAL A 482 -36.99 12.13 -5.01
N ALA A 483 -37.15 13.44 -4.82
CA ALA A 483 -36.38 14.18 -3.83
C ALA A 483 -36.46 13.48 -2.45
N PRO A 484 -35.40 13.55 -1.63
CA PRO A 484 -35.46 13.01 -0.28
C PRO A 484 -36.48 13.80 0.55
N ASP A 485 -36.87 13.22 1.68
CA ASP A 485 -37.84 13.85 2.58
C ASP A 485 -37.21 14.99 3.38
N PHE A 486 -35.89 14.96 3.57
CA PHE A 486 -35.16 15.90 4.42
C PHE A 486 -33.92 16.49 3.76
N ALA A 487 -33.50 17.64 4.28
CA ALA A 487 -32.19 18.21 3.99
C ALA A 487 -31.07 17.28 4.50
N LEU A 488 -29.88 17.38 3.90
CA LEU A 488 -28.70 16.68 4.38
C LEU A 488 -28.45 17.03 5.84
N THR A 489 -28.48 16.01 6.68
CA THR A 489 -28.39 16.10 8.14
C THR A 489 -27.07 15.48 8.58
N LEU A 490 -26.35 16.20 9.44
CA LEU A 490 -25.12 15.75 10.10
C LEU A 490 -25.40 15.61 11.60
N GLY A 491 -25.04 14.48 12.21
CA GLY A 491 -25.19 14.28 13.66
C GLY A 491 -26.49 13.60 14.11
N ALA A 492 -27.44 13.34 13.21
CA ALA A 492 -28.74 12.77 13.56
C ALA A 492 -29.38 12.00 12.40
N LEU A 493 -30.33 11.14 12.74
CA LEU A 493 -31.32 10.65 11.77
C LEU A 493 -32.18 11.83 11.33
N ALA A 494 -32.31 12.04 10.03
CA ALA A 494 -33.10 13.16 9.52
C ALA A 494 -34.58 12.97 9.92
N GLY A 495 -35.20 14.04 10.44
CA GLY A 495 -36.61 13.99 10.89
C GLY A 495 -36.89 13.25 12.20
N ALA A 496 -35.89 12.59 12.82
CA ALA A 496 -36.06 11.78 14.02
C ALA A 496 -35.28 12.32 15.25
N GLY A 497 -35.56 11.75 16.43
CA GLY A 497 -34.94 12.10 17.71
C GLY A 497 -33.72 11.25 18.09
N THR A 498 -33.07 10.62 17.12
CA THR A 498 -31.88 9.78 17.34
C THR A 498 -30.63 10.52 16.89
N PHE A 499 -29.69 10.70 17.81
CA PHE A 499 -28.49 11.51 17.62
C PHE A 499 -27.24 10.64 17.66
N GLY A 500 -26.25 11.00 16.86
CA GLY A 500 -24.99 10.28 16.76
C GLY A 500 -23.94 10.81 17.72
N GLN A 501 -23.16 9.91 18.34
CA GLN A 501 -21.99 10.25 19.14
C GLN A 501 -20.70 9.98 18.36
N PHE A 502 -20.13 11.01 17.74
CA PHE A 502 -18.89 10.91 16.97
C PHE A 502 -18.21 12.28 16.82
N ASP A 503 -16.97 12.26 16.36
CA ASP A 503 -16.27 13.47 15.95
C ASP A 503 -16.31 13.61 14.43
N PHE A 504 -16.70 14.79 13.96
CA PHE A 504 -16.74 15.17 12.55
C PHE A 504 -15.57 16.08 12.21
N GLN A 505 -14.86 15.75 11.13
CA GLN A 505 -13.77 16.57 10.62
C GLN A 505 -14.09 17.16 9.25
N ALA A 506 -14.52 16.35 8.28
CA ALA A 506 -14.84 16.85 6.94
C ALA A 506 -15.85 15.99 6.18
N LEU A 507 -16.60 16.60 5.27
CA LEU A 507 -17.44 15.94 4.27
C LEU A 507 -17.20 16.59 2.90
N LEU A 508 -16.94 15.79 1.88
CA LEU A 508 -16.77 16.21 0.49
C LEU A 508 -17.77 15.48 -0.39
N VAL A 509 -18.37 16.19 -1.34
CA VAL A 509 -19.36 15.66 -2.27
C VAL A 509 -18.96 16.01 -3.70
N PHE A 510 -18.92 15.01 -4.56
CA PHE A 510 -18.64 15.13 -5.98
C PHE A 510 -19.84 14.69 -6.81
N ASP A 511 -20.12 15.39 -7.90
CA ASP A 511 -21.19 15.09 -8.87
C ASP A 511 -20.80 14.03 -9.92
N ARG A 512 -19.77 13.24 -9.60
CA ARG A 512 -19.30 12.13 -10.43
C ARG A 512 -18.71 11.01 -9.58
N LYS A 513 -18.59 9.83 -10.19
CA LYS A 513 -17.77 8.74 -9.67
C LYS A 513 -16.29 9.07 -9.82
N LEU A 514 -15.54 9.02 -8.72
CA LEU A 514 -14.08 9.00 -8.74
C LEU A 514 -13.59 7.57 -8.96
N GLY A 515 -12.71 7.36 -9.95
CA GLY A 515 -12.14 6.06 -10.29
C GLY A 515 -10.95 5.64 -9.41
N ARG A 516 -10.65 4.33 -9.39
CA ARG A 516 -9.53 3.68 -8.68
C ARG A 516 -8.63 2.89 -9.64
N PRO A 517 -7.29 2.85 -9.43
CA PRO A 517 -6.49 3.79 -8.67
C PRO A 517 -6.43 5.11 -9.45
N GLY A 518 -6.37 6.22 -8.71
CA GLY A 518 -6.42 7.53 -9.32
C GLY A 518 -7.09 8.55 -8.43
N ALA A 519 -8.16 9.18 -8.92
CA ALA A 519 -8.81 10.27 -8.19
C ALA A 519 -9.31 9.84 -6.79
N LEU A 520 -9.88 8.64 -6.66
CA LEU A 520 -10.37 8.17 -5.36
C LEU A 520 -9.25 7.84 -4.38
N GLN A 521 -8.17 7.21 -4.86
CA GLN A 521 -7.00 6.92 -4.03
C GLN A 521 -6.29 8.21 -3.60
N ASN A 522 -6.09 9.15 -4.54
CA ASN A 522 -5.58 10.49 -4.23
C ASN A 522 -6.44 11.16 -3.15
N LEU A 523 -7.76 11.09 -3.27
CA LEU A 523 -8.67 11.64 -2.27
C LEU A 523 -8.46 10.98 -0.90
N ALA A 524 -8.47 9.65 -0.83
CA ALA A 524 -8.27 8.91 0.41
C ALA A 524 -6.94 9.28 1.09
N GLU A 525 -5.85 9.28 0.33
CA GLU A 525 -4.50 9.55 0.83
C GLU A 525 -4.31 11.01 1.25
N VAL A 526 -4.82 11.98 0.48
CA VAL A 526 -4.78 13.40 0.86
C VAL A 526 -5.57 13.65 2.13
N LEU A 527 -6.77 13.06 2.27
CA LEU A 527 -7.56 13.16 3.49
C LEU A 527 -6.84 12.49 4.67
N ALA A 528 -6.29 11.30 4.47
CA ALA A 528 -5.56 10.58 5.51
C ALA A 528 -4.34 11.38 6.01
N ARG A 529 -3.58 11.97 5.09
CA ARG A 529 -2.45 12.85 5.42
C ARG A 529 -2.89 14.12 6.12
N ASN A 530 -3.94 14.78 5.61
CA ASN A 530 -4.39 16.07 6.13
C ASN A 530 -5.02 15.97 7.52
N TYR A 531 -5.59 14.82 7.88
CA TYR A 531 -6.28 14.64 9.15
C TYR A 531 -5.65 13.58 10.05
N ALA A 532 -4.47 13.08 9.68
CA ALA A 532 -3.74 12.05 10.42
C ALA A 532 -4.62 10.84 10.77
N THR A 533 -5.35 10.34 9.78
CA THR A 533 -6.23 9.17 9.95
C THR A 533 -5.44 7.88 9.96
N ASP A 534 -6.08 6.82 10.43
CA ASP A 534 -5.59 5.47 10.14
C ASP A 534 -5.52 5.29 8.61
N HIS A 535 -4.51 4.56 8.17
CA HIS A 535 -4.28 4.27 6.76
C HIS A 535 -3.72 2.85 6.64
N THR A 536 -4.35 2.03 5.83
CA THR A 536 -3.85 0.68 5.54
C THR A 536 -2.68 0.79 4.56
N ALA A 537 -1.45 0.52 5.04
CA ALA A 537 -0.22 0.61 4.25
C ALA A 537 -0.12 -0.50 3.18
N ILE A 538 -0.40 -1.74 3.58
CA ILE A 538 -0.46 -2.91 2.71
C ILE A 538 -1.74 -3.63 3.06
N VAL A 539 -2.64 -3.74 2.10
CA VAL A 539 -3.91 -4.42 2.34
C VAL A 539 -3.66 -5.93 2.42
N ALA A 540 -4.15 -6.57 3.48
CA ALA A 540 -4.20 -8.01 3.64
C ALA A 540 -5.22 -8.62 2.67
N GLY A 541 -4.98 -8.52 1.35
CA GLY A 541 -5.86 -9.14 0.36
C GLY A 541 -7.31 -8.72 0.53
N ASN A 542 -7.58 -7.41 0.48
CA ASN A 542 -8.86 -6.82 0.08
C ASN A 542 -8.71 -5.36 -0.37
N GLY A 543 -7.62 -5.03 -1.10
CA GLY A 543 -7.67 -3.93 -2.07
C GLY A 543 -8.61 -4.24 -3.25
N LEU A 544 -9.19 -5.45 -3.22
CA LEU A 544 -9.96 -6.15 -4.21
C LEU A 544 -11.05 -7.03 -3.58
N ALA A 545 -11.88 -6.48 -2.69
CA ALA A 545 -13.15 -7.13 -2.38
C ALA A 545 -13.95 -7.22 -3.70
N GLY A 546 -14.04 -8.43 -4.27
CA GLY A 546 -14.68 -8.72 -5.56
C GLY A 546 -13.76 -9.41 -6.57
N VAL A 547 -12.47 -9.51 -6.28
CA VAL A 547 -11.51 -10.14 -7.19
C VAL A 547 -10.38 -10.81 -6.44
N LEU A 548 -10.62 -12.03 -6.04
CA LEU A 548 -10.26 -13.17 -6.84
C LEU A 548 -11.26 -14.25 -6.46
N ASN A 549 -11.68 -15.06 -7.43
CA ASN A 549 -12.12 -16.41 -7.13
C ASN A 549 -10.88 -17.27 -6.82
N ASP A 550 -9.92 -16.71 -6.07
CA ASP A 550 -8.87 -17.46 -5.43
C ASP A 550 -9.56 -18.13 -4.27
N ALA A 551 -9.79 -19.42 -4.41
CA ALA A 551 -10.29 -20.27 -3.35
C ALA A 551 -9.32 -20.35 -2.13
N VAL A 552 -8.44 -19.36 -1.92
CA VAL A 552 -7.45 -19.32 -0.84
C VAL A 552 -7.28 -17.87 -0.36
N ASN A 553 -7.97 -17.49 0.71
CA ASN A 553 -7.70 -16.26 1.45
C ASN A 553 -6.26 -16.29 1.98
N LEU A 554 -5.32 -15.66 1.27
CA LEU A 554 -3.90 -15.66 1.68
C LEU A 554 -3.65 -14.65 2.80
N HIS A 555 -3.32 -15.17 3.97
CA HIS A 555 -2.82 -14.44 5.13
C HIS A 555 -1.51 -13.68 4.82
N ARG A 556 -1.55 -12.36 5.02
CA ARG A 556 -0.34 -11.51 5.09
C ARG A 556 -0.02 -11.23 6.54
N GLY A 557 1.18 -11.61 6.97
CA GLY A 557 1.57 -11.44 8.37
C GLY A 557 3.07 -11.33 8.55
N PHE A 558 3.46 -11.17 9.81
CA PHE A 558 4.86 -10.98 10.22
C PHE A 558 5.50 -9.75 9.55
N PRO A 559 4.88 -8.55 9.63
CA PRO A 559 5.42 -7.37 8.96
C PRO A 559 6.69 -6.88 9.64
N GLY A 560 7.70 -6.54 8.84
CA GLY A 560 8.87 -5.76 9.24
C GLY A 560 8.88 -4.43 8.50
N VAL A 561 9.06 -3.31 9.20
CA VAL A 561 9.08 -1.97 8.60
C VAL A 561 10.39 -1.27 8.90
N LEU A 562 10.99 -0.64 7.89
CA LEU A 562 12.24 0.11 8.00
C LEU A 562 12.14 1.42 7.23
N TYR A 563 12.45 2.54 7.89
CA TYR A 563 12.77 3.79 7.21
C TYR A 563 14.27 3.84 6.95
N THR A 564 14.66 3.77 5.68
CA THR A 564 16.06 3.61 5.27
C THR A 564 16.82 4.93 5.34
N GLN A 565 18.15 4.84 5.43
CA GLN A 565 19.08 5.97 5.34
C GLN A 565 18.93 6.74 4.02
N ALA A 566 18.40 6.11 2.96
CA ALA A 566 18.10 6.76 1.69
C ALA A 566 16.77 7.55 1.70
N GLY A 567 16.03 7.52 2.82
CA GLY A 567 14.83 8.33 3.03
C GLY A 567 13.54 7.70 2.53
N ARG A 568 13.45 6.36 2.44
CA ARG A 568 12.22 5.65 2.06
C ARG A 568 11.80 4.60 3.09
N PHE A 569 10.54 4.25 3.09
CA PHE A 569 9.99 3.12 3.83
C PHE A 569 10.08 1.83 3.01
N LEU A 570 10.49 0.76 3.68
CA LEU A 570 10.34 -0.63 3.24
C LEU A 570 9.41 -1.33 4.22
N CYS A 571 8.52 -2.17 3.72
CA CYS A 571 7.75 -3.10 4.52
C CYS A 571 7.83 -4.49 3.92
N THR A 572 8.41 -5.44 4.65
CA THR A 572 8.43 -6.86 4.29
C THR A 572 7.39 -7.62 5.08
N TYR A 573 6.87 -8.70 4.51
CA TYR A 573 5.91 -9.57 5.17
C TYR A 573 5.86 -10.92 4.48
N ARG A 574 5.28 -11.92 5.14
CA ARG A 574 4.95 -13.21 4.54
C ARG A 574 3.55 -13.16 3.95
N ARG A 575 3.39 -13.66 2.72
CA ARG A 575 2.10 -14.02 2.12
C ARG A 575 1.97 -15.54 2.06
N GLY A 576 0.97 -16.12 2.72
CA GLY A 576 0.76 -17.58 2.75
C GLY A 576 -0.70 -17.95 3.04
N PRO A 577 -1.06 -19.25 3.10
CA PRO A 577 -2.46 -19.67 3.19
C PRO A 577 -3.12 -19.38 4.54
N ASP A 578 -2.35 -19.38 5.64
CA ASP A 578 -2.84 -19.02 6.96
C ASP A 578 -1.67 -18.61 7.89
N HIS A 579 -2.00 -18.22 9.13
CA HIS A 579 -1.04 -17.81 10.16
C HIS A 579 -0.08 -18.93 10.58
N GLY A 580 -0.57 -20.15 10.73
CA GLY A 580 0.15 -21.29 11.31
C GLY A 580 0.91 -22.15 10.29
N ASN A 581 0.61 -22.01 9.01
CA ASN A 581 1.26 -22.76 7.94
C ASN A 581 2.66 -22.19 7.63
N SER A 582 3.63 -23.07 7.38
CA SER A 582 4.98 -22.69 6.95
C SER A 582 5.03 -22.28 5.47
N ALA A 583 4.13 -22.79 4.63
CA ALA A 583 4.04 -22.44 3.22
C ALA A 583 3.79 -20.94 3.05
N GLY A 584 4.56 -20.26 2.23
CA GLY A 584 4.36 -18.85 1.91
C GLY A 584 5.59 -18.26 1.23
N VAL A 585 5.46 -17.02 0.80
CA VAL A 585 6.51 -16.27 0.11
C VAL A 585 6.86 -15.01 0.90
N ALA A 586 8.13 -14.58 0.82
CA ALA A 586 8.54 -13.29 1.35
C ALA A 586 8.24 -12.20 0.33
N CYS A 587 7.56 -11.16 0.78
CA CYS A 587 7.14 -10.03 -0.03
C CYS A 587 7.72 -8.72 0.52
N ILE A 588 7.77 -7.71 -0.33
CA ILE A 588 8.11 -6.33 0.04
C ILE A 588 7.17 -5.34 -0.64
N ALA A 589 6.80 -4.28 0.07
CA ALA A 589 6.28 -3.04 -0.48
C ALA A 589 7.15 -1.87 -0.03
N THR A 590 7.13 -0.79 -0.80
CA THR A 590 7.98 0.39 -0.57
C THR A 590 7.13 1.66 -0.59
N SER A 591 7.53 2.68 0.17
CA SER A 591 6.87 3.98 0.17
C SER A 591 7.88 5.10 0.35
N ALA A 592 7.64 6.25 -0.29
CA ALA A 592 8.46 7.44 -0.06
C ALA A 592 7.99 8.24 1.18
N ASP A 593 6.73 8.11 1.58
CA ASP A 593 6.09 8.99 2.57
C ASP A 593 5.26 8.28 3.65
N GLY A 594 5.16 6.94 3.59
CA GLY A 594 4.41 6.11 4.52
C GLY A 594 2.89 6.05 4.24
N TYR A 595 2.39 6.81 3.28
CA TYR A 595 0.97 6.83 2.91
C TYR A 595 0.74 6.05 1.62
N ARG A 596 1.45 6.43 0.55
CA ARG A 596 1.36 5.71 -0.72
C ARG A 596 2.40 4.61 -0.78
N TRP A 597 1.95 3.38 -0.93
CA TRP A 597 2.81 2.21 -1.02
C TRP A 597 2.80 1.64 -2.44
N SER A 598 3.93 1.11 -2.88
CA SER A 598 4.03 0.35 -4.12
C SER A 598 3.18 -0.91 -4.04
N GLY A 599 2.85 -1.46 -5.22
CA GLY A 599 2.40 -2.85 -5.31
C GLY A 599 3.38 -3.83 -4.64
N GLU A 600 2.84 -4.98 -4.24
CA GLU A 600 3.60 -6.06 -3.63
C GLU A 600 4.61 -6.65 -4.63
N ARG A 601 5.86 -6.81 -4.20
CA ARG A 601 6.88 -7.55 -4.94
C ARG A 601 7.33 -8.76 -4.13
N VAL A 602 7.25 -9.94 -4.73
CA VAL A 602 7.84 -11.15 -4.14
C VAL A 602 9.36 -11.05 -4.21
N ILE A 603 10.03 -11.21 -3.08
CA ILE A 603 11.51 -11.19 -2.99
C ILE A 603 12.09 -12.60 -2.92
N VAL A 604 11.36 -13.56 -2.36
CA VAL A 604 11.69 -14.99 -2.42
C VAL A 604 10.43 -15.83 -2.57
N ASP A 605 10.42 -16.67 -3.61
CA ASP A 605 9.34 -17.58 -3.97
C ASP A 605 9.80 -19.04 -3.89
N ASP A 606 10.21 -19.47 -2.69
CA ASP A 606 10.57 -20.86 -2.43
C ASP A 606 9.88 -21.33 -1.15
N SER A 607 8.56 -21.47 -1.26
CA SER A 607 7.69 -21.92 -0.17
C SER A 607 7.85 -23.40 0.17
N ALA A 608 8.55 -24.17 -0.67
CA ALA A 608 8.80 -25.59 -0.44
C ALA A 608 9.93 -25.82 0.57
N ASN A 609 10.93 -24.93 0.56
CA ASN A 609 12.14 -25.04 1.38
C ASN A 609 12.22 -24.00 2.51
N TYR A 610 11.54 -22.86 2.40
CA TYR A 610 11.66 -21.76 3.36
C TYR A 610 10.34 -21.38 4.01
N ASP A 611 10.44 -20.99 5.28
CA ASP A 611 9.35 -20.47 6.07
C ASP A 611 9.64 -19.02 6.46
N TRP A 612 8.81 -18.13 5.95
CA TRP A 612 8.97 -16.69 6.05
C TRP A 612 8.25 -16.06 7.24
N ARG A 613 7.82 -16.86 8.24
CA ARG A 613 7.26 -16.33 9.50
C ARG A 613 8.26 -15.52 10.34
N GLY A 614 9.55 -15.51 9.95
CA GLY A 614 10.60 -14.64 10.51
C GLY A 614 10.80 -13.29 9.80
N THR A 615 9.94 -12.90 8.85
CA THR A 615 10.06 -11.64 8.08
C THR A 615 9.70 -10.37 8.87
N ASN A 616 9.39 -10.52 10.16
CA ASN A 616 9.04 -9.42 11.07
C ASN A 616 10.21 -8.51 11.43
N PHE A 617 11.43 -8.82 10.97
CA PHE A 617 12.61 -8.01 11.17
C PHE A 617 13.16 -7.43 9.86
N LEU A 618 13.34 -6.10 9.85
CA LEU A 618 14.20 -5.37 8.94
C LEU A 618 15.17 -4.50 9.73
N GLY A 619 16.46 -4.61 9.45
CA GLY A 619 17.46 -3.73 10.06
C GLY A 619 18.50 -3.27 9.06
N GLN A 620 18.94 -2.02 9.21
CA GLN A 620 19.97 -1.42 8.36
C GLN A 620 21.20 -1.06 9.19
N ILE A 621 22.37 -1.43 8.68
CA ILE A 621 23.66 -1.09 9.28
C ILE A 621 24.26 0.18 8.65
N SER A 622 25.34 0.69 9.23
CA SER A 622 25.99 1.97 8.86
C SER A 622 26.47 2.02 7.42
N THR A 623 26.76 0.88 6.79
CA THR A 623 27.12 0.78 5.36
C THR A 623 25.94 0.94 4.41
N GLY A 624 24.72 1.00 4.95
CA GLY A 624 23.46 1.02 4.22
C GLY A 624 22.94 -0.37 3.82
N ARG A 625 23.64 -1.45 4.16
CA ARG A 625 23.17 -2.83 3.98
C ARG A 625 21.96 -3.10 4.87
N ILE A 626 20.95 -3.75 4.31
CA ILE A 626 19.70 -4.11 4.98
C ILE A 626 19.66 -5.63 5.17
N PHE A 627 19.17 -6.10 6.32
CA PHE A 627 18.96 -7.50 6.62
C PHE A 627 17.47 -7.81 6.80
N LEU A 628 17.06 -8.98 6.33
CA LEU A 628 15.74 -9.57 6.53
C LEU A 628 15.91 -10.95 7.16
N GLY A 629 15.17 -11.20 8.25
CA GLY A 629 15.15 -12.50 8.91
C GLY A 629 14.32 -13.55 8.17
N GLY A 630 14.74 -14.81 8.25
CA GLY A 630 13.97 -15.96 7.77
C GLY A 630 14.38 -17.24 8.48
N LYS A 631 13.64 -18.33 8.22
CA LYS A 631 14.01 -19.68 8.68
C LYS A 631 13.81 -20.73 7.57
N LEU A 632 14.64 -21.76 7.57
CA LEU A 632 14.46 -22.92 6.68
C LEU A 632 13.37 -23.84 7.24
N SER A 633 12.49 -24.36 6.39
CA SER A 633 11.49 -25.37 6.74
C SER A 633 11.27 -26.30 5.55
N GLN A 634 11.81 -27.52 5.59
CA GLN A 634 11.45 -28.52 4.59
C GLN A 634 10.08 -29.11 4.93
N THR A 635 9.18 -29.12 3.94
CA THR A 635 7.81 -29.62 4.06
C THR A 635 7.72 -31.15 4.06
N ASP A 636 8.79 -31.86 3.67
CA ASP A 636 8.88 -33.31 3.84
C ASP A 636 9.47 -33.66 5.22
N SER A 637 8.69 -34.41 5.99
CA SER A 637 8.89 -34.64 7.42
C SER A 637 10.08 -35.54 7.78
N THR A 638 11.14 -35.60 6.96
CA THR A 638 12.18 -36.59 7.15
C THR A 638 13.61 -36.14 7.26
N LEU A 639 14.03 -34.87 7.11
CA LEU A 639 15.35 -34.39 7.60
C LEU A 639 15.57 -32.92 7.21
N LEU A 640 15.39 -31.98 8.15
CA LEU A 640 16.33 -30.89 8.50
C LEU A 640 15.61 -29.97 9.51
N PRO A 641 16.19 -29.69 10.68
CA PRO A 641 15.58 -28.77 11.63
C PRO A 641 15.63 -27.32 11.13
N PHE A 642 14.71 -26.51 11.67
CA PHE A 642 14.67 -25.05 11.51
C PHE A 642 16.09 -24.47 11.66
N THR A 643 16.52 -23.67 10.69
CA THR A 643 17.79 -22.95 10.76
C THR A 643 17.54 -21.48 10.51
N ALA A 644 18.08 -20.65 11.40
CA ALA A 644 17.97 -19.21 11.32
C ALA A 644 18.87 -18.69 10.20
N HIS A 645 18.34 -17.84 9.33
CA HIS A 645 19.12 -17.21 8.28
C HIS A 645 18.72 -15.75 8.09
N VAL A 646 19.59 -15.02 7.39
CA VAL A 646 19.29 -13.69 6.89
C VAL A 646 19.39 -13.65 5.37
N LEU A 647 18.52 -12.86 4.76
CA LEU A 647 18.80 -12.24 3.46
C LEU A 647 19.39 -10.85 3.71
N TYR A 648 20.15 -10.35 2.75
CA TYR A 648 20.62 -8.97 2.80
C TYR A 648 20.49 -8.25 1.46
N SER A 649 20.38 -6.93 1.52
CA SER A 649 20.31 -6.05 0.36
C SER A 649 21.31 -4.91 0.50
N ASP A 650 22.11 -4.68 -0.55
CA ASP A 650 23.09 -3.59 -0.64
C ASP A 650 22.60 -2.40 -1.49
N ASP A 651 21.43 -2.53 -2.10
CA ASP A 651 20.80 -1.55 -2.99
C ASP A 651 19.46 -1.05 -2.43
N ASP A 652 19.43 -0.91 -1.10
CA ASP A 652 18.32 -0.33 -0.34
C ASP A 652 17.01 -1.15 -0.40
N GLY A 653 17.10 -2.44 -0.70
CA GLY A 653 15.96 -3.35 -0.81
C GLY A 653 15.52 -3.62 -2.24
N GLU A 654 16.27 -3.20 -3.27
CA GLU A 654 15.91 -3.48 -4.68
C GLU A 654 16.22 -4.93 -5.09
N THR A 655 17.34 -5.49 -4.62
CA THR A 655 17.72 -6.90 -4.78
C THR A 655 18.12 -7.51 -3.44
N TRP A 656 17.96 -8.83 -3.33
CA TRP A 656 18.21 -9.59 -2.11
C TRP A 656 19.19 -10.72 -2.39
N GLN A 657 20.12 -10.92 -1.46
CA GLN A 657 21.21 -11.88 -1.50
C GLN A 657 21.13 -12.78 -0.26
N GLY A 658 21.63 -14.01 -0.37
CA GLY A 658 21.52 -15.04 0.67
C GLY A 658 20.79 -16.29 0.17
N PRO A 659 20.29 -17.16 1.08
CA PRO A 659 20.37 -17.03 2.54
C PRO A 659 21.80 -17.19 3.08
N VAL A 660 22.13 -16.38 4.08
CA VAL A 660 23.31 -16.59 4.93
C VAL A 660 22.81 -17.24 6.22
N PHE A 661 23.21 -18.48 6.47
CA PHE A 661 22.79 -19.23 7.65
C PHE A 661 23.60 -18.85 8.90
N LEU A 662 22.89 -18.68 10.02
CA LEU A 662 23.46 -18.39 11.34
C LEU A 662 23.54 -19.63 12.22
N SER A 663 22.68 -20.63 11.97
CA SER A 663 22.70 -21.95 12.61
C SER A 663 22.70 -23.05 11.57
N ASN A 664 23.29 -24.21 11.90
CA ASN A 664 23.25 -25.40 11.05
C ASN A 664 22.66 -26.60 11.81
N ALA A 665 21.95 -27.45 11.08
CA ALA A 665 21.39 -28.71 11.59
C ALA A 665 22.42 -29.69 12.20
N GLY A 666 23.70 -29.54 11.82
CA GLY A 666 24.80 -30.37 12.32
C GLY A 666 25.49 -29.81 13.57
N ASP A 667 25.06 -28.65 14.07
CA ASP A 667 25.71 -28.04 15.22
C ASP A 667 25.45 -28.87 16.49
N SER A 668 26.48 -29.09 17.31
CA SER A 668 26.41 -30.03 18.44
C SER A 668 25.43 -29.61 19.55
N TRP A 669 25.13 -28.32 19.63
CA TRP A 669 24.15 -27.73 20.57
C TRP A 669 22.70 -27.86 20.05
N PHE A 670 22.55 -28.15 18.76
CA PHE A 670 21.28 -28.29 18.08
C PHE A 670 20.80 -29.75 18.20
N ARG A 671 19.86 -30.03 19.11
CA ARG A 671 19.21 -31.35 19.20
C ARG A 671 17.73 -31.20 18.87
N GLY A 672 17.38 -31.49 17.62
CA GLY A 672 16.02 -31.42 17.11
C GLY A 672 15.04 -32.22 17.98
N ILE A 673 13.92 -31.59 18.33
CA ILE A 673 12.77 -32.27 18.91
C ILE A 673 12.20 -33.21 17.85
N ALA A 674 12.51 -34.50 17.96
CA ALA A 674 11.92 -35.55 17.14
C ALA A 674 10.50 -35.97 17.61
N SER A 675 9.86 -35.20 18.50
CA SER A 675 8.47 -35.46 18.92
C SER A 675 7.54 -34.43 18.28
N GLY A 676 6.88 -34.83 17.18
CA GLY A 676 6.03 -33.99 16.34
C GLY A 676 4.82 -33.38 17.06
N THR A 677 5.05 -32.38 17.91
CA THR A 677 3.97 -31.69 18.61
C THR A 677 4.24 -30.21 18.90
N LEU A 678 5.46 -29.69 18.69
CA LEU A 678 5.79 -28.28 18.92
C LEU A 678 6.74 -27.72 17.85
N ASP A 679 6.16 -27.08 16.83
CA ASP A 679 6.87 -26.25 15.85
C ASP A 679 7.22 -24.90 16.51
N TYR A 680 8.50 -24.60 16.72
CA TYR A 680 8.90 -23.30 17.28
C TYR A 680 9.76 -22.49 16.29
N ASP A 681 9.51 -21.17 16.27
CA ASP A 681 10.06 -20.21 15.33
C ASP A 681 11.54 -19.88 15.60
N GLU A 682 12.45 -20.29 14.71
CA GLU A 682 13.86 -19.85 14.72
C GLU A 682 14.12 -18.64 13.80
N GLY A 683 13.18 -17.69 13.76
CA GLY A 683 13.34 -16.48 12.96
C GLY A 683 14.33 -15.50 13.59
N ILE A 684 15.17 -14.86 12.78
CA ILE A 684 15.97 -13.71 13.23
C ILE A 684 15.05 -12.54 13.54
N ASN A 685 15.13 -12.02 14.77
CA ASN A 685 14.27 -10.94 15.24
C ASN A 685 14.98 -9.60 15.38
N SER A 686 16.32 -9.59 15.45
CA SER A 686 17.11 -8.35 15.37
C SER A 686 18.53 -8.58 14.91
N VAL A 687 19.06 -7.62 14.14
CA VAL A 687 20.48 -7.43 13.82
C VAL A 687 20.87 -6.01 14.21
N VAL A 688 21.88 -5.88 15.08
CA VAL A 688 22.33 -4.59 15.63
C VAL A 688 23.83 -4.44 15.38
N GLU A 689 24.24 -3.29 14.86
CA GLU A 689 25.65 -2.96 14.69
C GLU A 689 26.21 -2.25 15.93
N LEU A 690 27.38 -2.67 16.38
CA LEU A 690 28.14 -2.09 17.50
C LEU A 690 29.06 -0.94 17.03
N GLY A 691 29.70 -0.26 17.98
CA GLY A 691 30.53 0.91 17.66
C GLY A 691 31.78 0.61 16.83
N ASP A 692 32.23 -0.65 16.83
CA ASP A 692 33.39 -1.15 16.10
C ASP A 692 33.03 -1.80 14.75
N GLY A 693 31.74 -1.80 14.37
CA GLY A 693 31.24 -2.45 13.15
C GLY A 693 30.87 -3.93 13.32
N THR A 694 31.04 -4.50 14.52
CA THR A 694 30.55 -5.86 14.83
C THR A 694 29.03 -5.90 14.74
N LEU A 695 28.46 -6.91 14.10
CA LEU A 695 27.01 -7.14 14.09
C LEU A 695 26.63 -8.19 15.13
N LEU A 696 25.56 -7.94 15.87
CA LEU A 696 24.91 -8.90 16.75
C LEU A 696 23.57 -9.32 16.14
N ALA A 697 23.33 -10.62 16.01
CA ALA A 697 22.01 -11.16 15.62
C ALA A 697 21.37 -11.89 16.80
N HIS A 698 20.07 -11.70 16.99
CA HIS A 698 19.31 -12.34 18.06
C HIS A 698 18.10 -13.10 17.51
N PHE A 699 17.88 -14.30 18.05
CA PHE A 699 16.76 -15.18 17.72
C PHE A 699 16.49 -16.15 18.87
N MET A 700 15.41 -16.90 18.77
CA MET A 700 15.09 -17.97 19.71
C MET A 700 15.33 -19.33 19.08
N ALA A 701 15.81 -20.30 19.86
CA ALA A 701 15.90 -21.70 19.43
C ALA A 701 15.86 -22.64 20.64
N LEU A 702 15.61 -23.93 20.38
CA LEU A 702 15.72 -24.98 21.38
C LEU A 702 17.17 -25.46 21.46
N VAL A 703 17.74 -25.51 22.66
CA VAL A 703 19.14 -25.92 22.89
C VAL A 703 19.14 -27.16 23.79
N ASP A 704 19.99 -28.14 23.49
CA ASP A 704 20.27 -29.31 24.34
C ASP A 704 19.04 -30.12 24.81
N GLY A 705 17.97 -30.18 24.01
CA GLY A 705 16.75 -30.93 24.35
C GLY A 705 15.83 -30.21 25.36
N ALA A 706 16.01 -28.91 25.52
CA ALA A 706 15.10 -28.04 26.26
C ALA A 706 13.65 -28.15 25.79
N VAL A 707 12.70 -28.06 26.73
CA VAL A 707 11.25 -28.01 26.42
C VAL A 707 10.79 -26.62 25.97
N TYR A 708 11.50 -25.58 26.42
CA TYR A 708 11.23 -24.18 26.06
C TYR A 708 12.42 -23.52 25.36
N PRO A 709 12.16 -22.60 24.40
CA PRO A 709 13.21 -21.89 23.68
C PRO A 709 14.06 -20.98 24.57
N HIS A 710 15.33 -20.85 24.18
CA HIS A 710 16.30 -19.90 24.72
C HIS A 710 16.49 -18.74 23.73
N ILE A 711 16.97 -17.60 24.21
CA ILE A 711 17.41 -16.51 23.35
C ILE A 711 18.88 -16.71 23.04
N LEU A 712 19.24 -16.69 21.76
CA LEU A 712 20.61 -16.83 21.28
C LEU A 712 21.13 -15.54 20.66
N GLN A 713 22.44 -15.41 20.67
CA GLN A 713 23.19 -14.32 20.05
C GLN A 713 24.27 -14.89 19.15
N CYS A 714 24.43 -14.30 17.96
CA CYS A 714 25.57 -14.53 17.07
C CYS A 714 26.29 -13.22 16.79
N ARG A 715 27.56 -13.31 16.38
CA ARG A 715 28.36 -12.16 15.97
C ARG A 715 28.79 -12.28 14.51
N SER A 716 28.87 -11.15 13.82
CA SER A 716 29.55 -11.05 12.53
C SER A 716 30.58 -9.93 12.58
N MET A 717 31.78 -10.20 12.06
CA MET A 717 32.89 -9.24 11.99
C MET A 717 33.17 -8.78 10.55
N ASP A 718 32.36 -9.21 9.59
CA ASP A 718 32.57 -9.03 8.14
C ASP A 718 31.33 -8.47 7.43
N GLY A 719 30.52 -7.70 8.16
CA GLY A 719 29.32 -7.08 7.61
C GLY A 719 28.19 -8.06 7.31
N GLY A 720 28.14 -9.18 8.03
CA GLY A 720 27.08 -10.20 7.95
C GLY A 720 27.32 -11.27 6.89
N ALA A 721 28.53 -11.36 6.30
CA ALA A 721 28.86 -12.40 5.33
C ALA A 721 29.09 -13.76 6.02
N THR A 722 29.64 -13.76 7.23
CA THR A 722 29.77 -14.93 8.10
C THR A 722 29.35 -14.60 9.53
N TRP A 723 28.93 -15.64 10.26
CA TRP A 723 28.45 -15.53 11.65
C TRP A 723 29.15 -16.55 12.55
N THR A 724 29.41 -16.15 13.79
CA THR A 724 29.89 -17.07 14.83
C THR A 724 28.81 -18.07 15.19
N GLN A 725 29.22 -19.17 15.84
CA GLN A 725 28.28 -20.11 16.43
C GLN A 725 27.32 -19.38 17.40
N PRO A 726 26.02 -19.72 17.41
CA PRO A 726 25.06 -19.15 18.35
C PRO A 726 25.38 -19.48 19.81
N GLU A 727 25.28 -18.46 20.67
CA GLU A 727 25.46 -18.60 22.11
C GLU A 727 24.17 -18.24 22.86
N PRO A 728 23.70 -19.07 23.82
CA PRO A 728 22.56 -18.71 24.66
C PRO A 728 22.87 -17.48 25.53
N ILE A 729 22.04 -16.46 25.41
CA ILE A 729 22.11 -15.21 26.19
C ILE A 729 20.85 -14.96 27.02
N TYR A 730 19.89 -15.88 27.04
CA TYR A 730 18.81 -15.97 28.02
C TYR A 730 18.21 -17.37 27.97
N TYR A 731 18.06 -18.02 29.13
CA TYR A 731 17.52 -19.36 29.19
C TYR A 731 16.01 -19.38 29.48
N GLY A 732 15.18 -19.87 28.54
CA GLY A 732 13.81 -20.31 28.85
C GLY A 732 13.78 -21.36 29.96
N ARG A 733 12.83 -21.24 30.88
CA ARG A 733 12.87 -21.92 32.18
C ARG A 733 12.06 -23.21 32.18
N GLN A 734 12.73 -24.35 32.41
CA GLN A 734 12.16 -25.70 32.34
C GLN A 734 11.20 -26.02 33.52
N PRO A 735 10.15 -26.85 33.29
CA PRO A 735 9.33 -27.37 34.38
C PRO A 735 10.16 -28.21 35.35
N GLY A 736 10.04 -27.95 36.66
CA GLY A 736 10.60 -28.80 37.72
C GLY A 736 12.05 -28.52 38.16
N LEU A 737 12.72 -27.47 37.66
CA LEU A 737 14.08 -27.09 38.08
C LEU A 737 14.09 -25.77 38.90
N GLY A 738 13.84 -25.88 40.23
CA GLY A 738 14.31 -24.98 41.30
C GLY A 738 13.72 -23.56 41.49
N ASN A 739 13.20 -23.27 42.69
CA ASN A 739 12.97 -22.01 43.43
C ASN A 739 12.40 -20.70 42.82
N PHE A 740 12.12 -20.54 41.52
CA PHE A 740 11.27 -19.45 41.03
C PHE A 740 9.82 -19.91 40.75
N PRO A 741 8.80 -19.03 40.85
CA PRO A 741 7.42 -19.48 41.05
C PRO A 741 6.63 -19.96 39.83
N GLN A 742 7.12 -19.97 38.58
CA GLN A 742 6.38 -20.46 37.39
C GLN A 742 7.26 -20.73 36.15
N ASP A 743 6.76 -21.56 35.23
CA ASP A 743 7.36 -21.90 33.91
C ASP A 743 7.39 -20.66 32.99
N GLU A 744 8.51 -20.41 32.28
CA GLU A 744 8.69 -19.21 31.43
C GLU A 744 9.20 -19.59 30.03
N ARG A 745 8.34 -19.47 29.02
CA ARG A 745 8.69 -19.64 27.61
C ARG A 745 9.03 -18.28 26.99
N CYS A 746 10.25 -18.10 26.49
CA CYS A 746 10.75 -16.82 25.98
C CYS A 746 10.82 -16.81 24.45
N GLN A 747 10.39 -15.71 23.83
CA GLN A 747 10.17 -15.62 22.39
C GLN A 747 10.53 -14.23 21.84
N GLU A 748 10.76 -14.19 20.53
CA GLU A 748 10.79 -12.98 19.69
C GLU A 748 11.67 -11.84 20.25
N PRO A 749 12.98 -12.07 20.46
CA PRO A 749 13.89 -11.08 21.03
C PRO A 749 14.16 -9.89 20.10
N VAL A 750 13.81 -8.67 20.52
CA VAL A 750 14.11 -7.44 19.76
C VAL A 750 15.12 -6.60 20.51
N CYS A 751 16.29 -6.37 19.88
CA CYS A 751 17.34 -5.54 20.43
C CYS A 751 17.36 -4.14 19.79
N ILE A 752 17.52 -3.12 20.62
CA ILE A 752 17.84 -1.75 20.20
C ILE A 752 19.17 -1.31 20.80
N ARG A 753 19.92 -0.51 20.03
CA ARG A 753 21.13 0.18 20.49
C ARG A 753 20.85 1.67 20.69
N PHE A 754 21.26 2.20 21.83
CA PHE A 754 21.20 3.63 22.12
C PHE A 754 22.46 4.35 21.61
N ALA A 755 22.36 5.68 21.49
CA ALA A 755 23.45 6.52 20.97
C ALA A 755 24.74 6.45 21.82
N ASP A 756 24.62 6.15 23.11
CA ASP A 756 25.75 5.96 24.04
C ASP A 756 26.39 4.56 23.96
N GLY A 757 25.87 3.68 23.09
CA GLY A 757 26.36 2.32 22.89
C GLY A 757 25.66 1.27 23.76
N GLU A 758 24.77 1.67 24.68
CA GLU A 758 24.02 0.69 25.47
C GLU A 758 23.05 -0.11 24.60
N LEU A 759 22.80 -1.36 25.01
CA LEU A 759 21.87 -2.27 24.35
C LEU A 759 20.69 -2.58 25.27
N LEU A 760 19.49 -2.60 24.71
CA LEU A 760 18.27 -3.05 25.39
C LEU A 760 17.60 -4.13 24.54
N LEU A 761 17.39 -5.29 25.15
CA LEU A 761 16.73 -6.44 24.55
C LEU A 761 15.36 -6.61 25.18
N ALA A 762 14.30 -6.50 24.38
CA ALA A 762 12.94 -6.82 24.75
C ALA A 762 12.66 -8.29 24.42
N ILE A 763 12.04 -9.02 25.36
CA ILE A 763 11.77 -10.44 25.24
C ILE A 763 10.29 -10.66 25.55
N ARG A 764 9.55 -11.21 24.59
CA ARG A 764 8.21 -11.73 24.83
C ARG A 764 8.33 -12.99 25.67
N ALA A 765 7.48 -13.16 26.68
CA ALA A 765 7.42 -14.45 27.36
C ALA A 765 5.99 -14.87 27.70
N ASP A 766 5.67 -16.12 27.43
CA ASP A 766 4.42 -16.74 27.86
C ASP A 766 4.55 -17.02 29.37
N THR A 767 4.19 -16.01 30.15
CA THR A 767 4.18 -16.08 31.60
C THR A 767 2.77 -15.77 32.09
N PRO A 768 2.32 -16.34 33.22
CA PRO A 768 0.96 -16.09 33.73
C PRO A 768 0.68 -14.62 34.08
N ASN A 769 1.69 -13.75 34.04
CA ASN A 769 1.56 -12.32 34.28
C ASN A 769 1.50 -11.47 32.99
N GLU A 770 1.60 -12.09 31.80
CA GLU A 770 1.50 -11.48 30.47
C GLU A 770 2.46 -10.28 30.27
N ARG A 771 3.72 -10.40 30.75
CA ARG A 771 4.71 -9.31 30.68
C ARG A 771 5.75 -9.49 29.58
N ILE A 772 6.24 -8.34 29.10
CA ILE A 772 7.48 -8.22 28.32
C ILE A 772 8.65 -8.07 29.30
N TYR A 773 9.71 -8.85 29.08
CA TYR A 773 10.95 -8.80 29.85
C TYR A 773 11.99 -7.96 29.13
N PHE A 774 12.90 -7.35 29.89
CA PHE A 774 13.99 -6.53 29.34
C PHE A 774 15.34 -6.98 29.91
N ALA A 775 16.33 -7.14 29.03
CA ALA A 775 17.74 -7.25 29.40
C ALA A 775 18.51 -6.04 28.89
N ARG A 776 19.50 -5.56 29.66
CA ARG A 776 20.32 -4.40 29.31
C ARG A 776 21.80 -4.75 29.38
N SER A 777 22.54 -4.40 28.34
CA SER A 777 24.01 -4.41 28.33
C SER A 777 24.50 -2.95 28.35
N THR A 778 25.46 -2.68 29.24
CA THR A 778 26.05 -1.34 29.45
C THR A 778 27.51 -1.27 29.02
N ASP A 779 28.08 -2.38 28.58
CA ASP A 779 29.45 -2.52 28.11
C ASP A 779 29.56 -2.43 26.58
N ALA A 780 28.43 -2.28 25.87
CA ALA A 780 28.35 -2.15 24.41
C ALA A 780 28.93 -3.34 23.62
N ASP A 781 29.22 -4.46 24.30
CA ASP A 781 29.85 -5.66 23.73
C ASP A 781 28.86 -6.82 23.52
N GLY A 782 27.57 -6.60 23.76
CA GLY A 782 26.51 -7.62 23.64
C GLY A 782 26.02 -8.15 24.99
N PHE A 783 25.21 -9.20 24.96
CA PHE A 783 24.71 -9.85 26.18
C PHE A 783 25.57 -11.04 26.57
N HIS A 784 25.75 -11.24 27.88
CA HIS A 784 26.57 -12.31 28.46
C HIS A 784 25.77 -13.05 29.54
N ASP A 785 26.00 -14.36 29.66
CA ASP A 785 25.35 -15.21 30.65
C ASP A 785 25.56 -14.71 32.09
N GLY A 786 24.49 -14.73 32.89
CA GLY A 786 24.54 -14.44 34.33
C GLY A 786 24.30 -12.99 34.77
N VAL A 787 23.93 -12.05 33.88
CA VAL A 787 23.68 -10.63 34.25
C VAL A 787 22.22 -10.22 33.99
N TYR A 788 21.25 -10.93 34.55
CA TYR A 788 19.84 -10.50 34.52
C TYR A 788 19.50 -9.79 35.82
N ARG A 789 19.29 -8.47 35.77
CA ARG A 789 18.68 -7.71 36.87
C ARG A 789 17.20 -7.54 36.59
N ARG A 790 16.34 -8.09 37.45
CA ARG A 790 14.96 -7.63 37.58
C ARG A 790 15.00 -6.18 38.08
N LEU A 791 14.36 -5.25 37.38
CA LEU A 791 14.12 -3.90 37.90
C LEU A 791 13.33 -4.03 39.22
N GLY A 792 14.01 -3.80 40.36
CA GLY A 792 13.37 -3.71 41.69
C GLY A 792 13.74 -4.75 42.76
N GLN A 793 14.78 -5.58 42.62
CA GLN A 793 15.26 -6.43 43.74
C GLN A 793 16.75 -6.22 44.10
N PRO A 794 17.14 -6.29 45.38
CA PRO A 794 18.54 -6.19 45.81
C PRO A 794 19.33 -7.47 45.51
N ALA A 795 20.61 -7.31 45.20
CA ALA A 795 21.50 -8.39 44.79
C ALA A 795 21.78 -9.39 45.92
N HIS A 796 21.57 -10.68 45.66
CA HIS A 796 22.12 -11.76 46.48
C HIS A 796 23.47 -12.23 45.89
N GLY A 797 24.55 -12.00 46.65
CA GLY A 797 25.78 -12.78 46.66
C GLY A 797 26.56 -12.96 45.34
N ALA A 798 27.40 -11.98 44.98
CA ALA A 798 28.57 -12.24 44.14
C ALA A 798 29.83 -12.20 45.02
N GLY A 799 30.66 -13.26 44.93
CA GLY A 799 31.97 -13.35 45.59
C GLY A 799 32.97 -12.29 45.10
N PRO A 800 34.04 -12.02 45.87
CA PRO A 800 34.82 -10.80 45.73
C PRO A 800 35.86 -10.93 44.62
N GLY A 801 35.64 -10.27 43.49
CA GLY A 801 36.65 -10.32 42.43
C GLY A 801 36.30 -9.60 41.12
N ARG A 802 35.74 -8.38 41.18
CA ARG A 802 35.80 -7.37 40.10
C ARG A 802 35.25 -6.05 40.65
N THR A 803 36.13 -5.07 40.81
CA THR A 803 35.81 -3.74 41.36
C THR A 803 35.05 -2.90 40.34
N GLY A 804 33.72 -3.08 40.28
CA GLY A 804 32.81 -2.08 39.70
C GLY A 804 32.56 -0.97 40.73
N ARG A 805 32.94 0.27 40.39
CA ARG A 805 32.67 1.46 41.22
C ARG A 805 31.18 1.55 41.56
N ARG A 806 30.87 1.64 42.86
CA ARG A 806 29.57 2.14 43.35
C ARG A 806 29.41 3.59 42.90
N LEU A 807 28.46 3.87 42.01
CA LEU A 807 27.80 5.17 41.96
C LEU A 807 26.50 5.03 42.75
N ALA A 808 26.54 5.54 43.99
CA ALA A 808 25.33 5.82 44.75
C ALA A 808 24.64 7.00 44.09
N PHE A 809 23.37 6.84 43.72
CA PHE A 809 22.54 7.97 43.32
C PHE A 809 22.37 8.91 44.52
N PRO A 810 22.72 10.21 44.43
CA PRO A 810 22.21 11.18 45.40
C PRO A 810 20.70 11.27 45.22
N SER A 811 19.99 11.28 46.35
CA SER A 811 18.54 11.48 46.39
C SER A 811 18.16 12.76 45.63
N LEU A 812 17.51 12.60 44.48
CA LEU A 812 16.79 13.67 43.80
C LEU A 812 15.52 13.99 44.60
N ARG A 813 15.66 14.78 45.67
CA ARG A 813 14.56 15.60 46.18
C ARG A 813 14.65 16.94 45.48
N ASN A 814 13.54 17.32 44.84
CA ASN A 814 13.27 18.56 44.10
C ASN A 814 13.57 18.51 42.60
N VAL A 815 12.70 17.84 41.84
CA VAL A 815 12.23 18.35 40.54
C VAL A 815 10.73 18.07 40.45
N ALA A 816 9.93 19.09 40.77
CA ALA A 816 8.51 19.12 40.44
C ALA A 816 8.38 19.61 39.00
N GLU A 817 8.63 18.73 38.02
CA GLU A 817 8.33 18.90 36.59
C GLU A 817 8.80 17.64 35.84
N LEU A 818 7.99 16.58 35.91
CA LEU A 818 7.96 15.41 35.01
C LEU A 818 6.79 14.55 35.48
N ARG A 819 5.57 14.95 35.12
CA ARG A 819 4.41 14.06 35.13
C ARG A 819 4.48 13.21 33.86
N GLY A 820 4.58 11.89 33.99
CA GLY A 820 4.44 10.98 32.85
C GLY A 820 5.31 9.73 32.89
N VAL A 821 5.22 8.92 33.94
CA VAL A 821 5.61 7.49 33.85
C VAL A 821 4.32 6.71 33.60
N ALA A 822 4.09 6.33 32.35
CA ALA A 822 2.96 5.49 31.97
C ALA A 822 3.33 4.02 32.23
N VAL A 823 2.63 3.40 33.18
CA VAL A 823 2.50 1.95 33.23
C VAL A 823 1.41 1.61 32.21
N PHE A 824 1.78 1.07 31.04
CA PHE A 824 0.80 0.48 30.13
C PHE A 824 0.23 -0.78 30.79
N ARG A 825 -1.00 -0.68 31.31
CA ARG A 825 -1.86 -1.84 31.56
C ARG A 825 -2.69 -2.05 30.29
N GLY A 826 -2.58 -3.21 29.66
CA GLY A 826 -3.53 -3.61 28.63
C GLY A 826 -4.97 -3.71 29.20
N PRO A 827 -6.01 -3.61 28.35
CA PRO A 827 -7.39 -3.73 28.80
C PRO A 827 -7.64 -5.15 29.34
N ARG A 828 -8.12 -5.23 30.59
CA ARG A 828 -8.61 -6.49 31.16
C ARG A 828 -9.87 -6.92 30.40
N ARG A 829 -9.86 -8.15 29.86
CA ARG A 829 -11.08 -8.88 29.56
C ARG A 829 -11.72 -9.28 30.90
N ASP A 830 -12.65 -8.48 31.39
CA ASP A 830 -13.59 -8.94 32.41
C ASP A 830 -14.60 -9.85 31.71
N LEU A 831 -14.29 -11.15 31.67
CA LEU A 831 -15.28 -12.18 31.38
C LEU A 831 -16.21 -12.29 32.60
N ASP A 832 -17.34 -11.62 32.51
CA ASP A 832 -18.47 -11.78 33.41
C ASP A 832 -19.01 -13.21 33.30
N ARG A 833 -18.56 -14.09 34.19
CA ARG A 833 -19.23 -15.36 34.49
C ARG A 833 -20.18 -15.12 35.65
N SER A 834 -21.43 -14.79 35.35
CA SER A 834 -22.52 -14.85 36.32
C SER A 834 -23.50 -16.00 35.99
N ALA A 835 -23.86 -16.73 37.06
CA ALA A 835 -24.79 -17.85 37.20
C ALA A 835 -24.32 -19.23 36.65
N ALA A 836 -24.33 -20.35 37.37
CA ALA A 836 -24.72 -20.67 38.75
C ALA A 836 -24.15 -22.06 39.10
N ASN A 837 -23.51 -22.23 40.26
CA ASN A 837 -23.99 -23.22 41.24
C ASN A 837 -23.33 -23.06 42.61
N GLN A 838 -24.15 -23.41 43.59
CA GLN A 838 -24.06 -23.15 45.01
C GLN A 838 -22.99 -23.97 45.75
N GLN A 839 -22.59 -23.41 46.92
CA GLN A 839 -22.26 -24.09 48.18
C GLN A 839 -21.11 -25.10 48.20
N PHE A 840 -20.04 -24.81 48.96
CA PHE A 840 -19.96 -25.15 50.39
C PHE A 840 -18.73 -24.51 51.05
N ALA A 841 -18.89 -24.21 52.34
CA ALA A 841 -17.94 -23.60 53.26
C ALA A 841 -16.68 -24.44 53.52
N GLY A 842 -15.64 -23.81 54.08
CA GLY A 842 -14.60 -24.52 54.81
C GLY A 842 -13.32 -23.70 55.02
N ASP A 843 -13.06 -23.39 56.28
CA ASP A 843 -11.97 -22.60 56.86
C ASP A 843 -10.52 -23.09 56.63
N HIS A 844 -9.61 -22.19 57.00
CA HIS A 844 -8.30 -22.36 57.65
C HIS A 844 -7.00 -22.14 56.85
N ASP A 845 -6.38 -21.00 57.17
CA ASP A 845 -5.01 -20.81 57.70
C ASP A 845 -3.86 -21.69 57.17
N ALA A 846 -2.95 -21.06 56.41
CA ALA A 846 -1.53 -20.85 56.75
C ALA A 846 -0.83 -20.01 55.67
#